data_AF-A0A423TMY5-F1
#
_entry.id   AF-A0A423TMY5-F1
#
_cell.length_a   1.000
_cell.length_b   1.000
_cell.length_c   1.000
_cell.angle_alpha   90.00
_cell.angle_beta   90.00
_cell.angle_gamma   90.00
#
_symmetry.space_group_name_H-M   'P 1'
#
loop_
_entity.id
_entity.type
_entity.pdbx_description
1 polymer ?
#
loop_
_entity_poly.entity_id
_entity_poly.type
_entity_poly.pdbx_seq_one_letter_code
_entity_poly.pdbx_strand_id
1 'polypeptide(L)'
;MSCQIGLHILRLPRLPFGLESLRLGSLSASVPRTHRRGGLAKKKKKKKMYACLTSFVRLPRHPARIRCNGGLLVTLAVVGVALLGEVASLGRDGRPRVDLNARKEYYRQRLKEGCVQRPPPPNSPPLPTVPNSFITDLEIAFQREDQQRILYGKEMYDGVVNRGVLDYRLAAGIVLTRPYLLSEVIHYNVPIDEALFVMTNEGCSVTGQENCDTTKLCIAKKIKDVSLELQELFGFVAVAGESGFMGAAGILEFGPQFNYTARELVEDCHGIDCDVFETCLDKPEEGVSVLYTYYWSNKEWNLQNNKEPVPIAVEIYANGAVAGHTDGEVMVRYDFFDFRREFRPSRYVLEPPKDVYCTDRKTYLNPPKTVQSFSYKSEHITGVDIPFPSGDNDTFLLRFRGIFPKDEWYDWDTRITRMDYTPFYVIRNERRFENFTRRVHDFNQGLAYVIKPRLNFCNITKIENHWERGIETDVWVGVKKNPHLQLKENYVWYFASPLTNEILGRQGPKLPSLPTLDKVPVKMEKYISLMEGLPHVIYNIYDYNSEIPHTHKHDVSLCFSPSQMRHFKFDLPANSLNKTFYLRENVKYAAMQTLATTAKVSPIRINRLELNETATALEVTFTVLEKPSIVGDVPGAGMDSSMAEAVELIRDTLDSSQLVVHVKFGLGTGGLFFDEKLVGLPGTLREIDRDDGFIRGKETLVGYTSGDMAGLAIGMIILGGLVGYGAIYFYLKKQ
;
A
#
# COMPACT_ATOMS: atom_id res chain seq x y z
N MET A 1 33.38 -0.31 -54.50
CA MET A 1 33.63 -1.77 -54.53
C MET A 1 32.71 -2.41 -53.52
N SER A 2 31.75 -3.16 -54.04
CA SER A 2 30.68 -3.88 -53.36
C SER A 2 31.20 -5.17 -52.71
N CYS A 3 30.78 -5.45 -51.46
CA CYS A 3 30.93 -6.78 -50.87
C CYS A 3 29.58 -7.16 -50.23
N GLN A 4 28.99 -8.23 -50.77
CA GLN A 4 27.73 -8.83 -50.35
C GLN A 4 27.92 -9.62 -49.05
N ILE A 5 26.96 -9.51 -48.12
CA ILE A 5 26.79 -10.46 -47.01
C ILE A 5 25.49 -11.21 -47.27
N GLY A 6 25.61 -12.52 -47.48
CA GLY A 6 24.50 -13.42 -47.77
C GLY A 6 23.63 -13.72 -46.56
N LEU A 7 22.31 -13.63 -46.76
CA LEU A 7 21.29 -14.04 -45.79
C LEU A 7 20.93 -15.52 -46.05
N HIS A 8 21.27 -16.43 -45.13
CA HIS A 8 20.79 -17.80 -45.16
C HIS A 8 19.42 -17.90 -44.47
N ILE A 9 18.37 -18.13 -45.27
CA ILE A 9 17.02 -18.46 -44.81
C ILE A 9 16.95 -19.97 -44.58
N LEU A 10 16.81 -20.40 -43.32
CA LEU A 10 16.49 -21.78 -42.96
C LEU A 10 14.99 -22.04 -43.17
N ARG A 11 14.68 -22.94 -44.11
CA ARG A 11 13.33 -23.48 -44.35
C ARG A 11 12.97 -24.50 -43.26
N LEU A 12 11.84 -24.29 -42.58
CA LEU A 12 11.18 -25.28 -41.75
C LEU A 12 10.36 -26.26 -42.60
N PRO A 13 10.26 -27.55 -42.23
CA PRO A 13 9.51 -28.55 -43.01
C PRO A 13 7.99 -28.42 -42.81
N ARG A 14 7.26 -28.62 -43.92
CA ARG A 14 5.79 -28.74 -43.95
C ARG A 14 5.37 -30.10 -43.39
N LEU A 15 4.42 -30.11 -42.44
CA LEU A 15 3.67 -31.31 -42.05
C LEU A 15 2.28 -31.29 -42.73
N PRO A 16 1.76 -32.45 -43.20
CA PRO A 16 0.44 -32.53 -43.82
C PRO A 16 -0.63 -32.78 -42.76
N PHE A 17 -1.72 -32.01 -42.80
CA PHE A 17 -2.96 -32.35 -42.09
C PHE A 17 -3.92 -33.02 -43.08
N GLY A 18 -4.12 -34.33 -42.89
CA GLY A 18 -5.23 -35.08 -43.45
C GLY A 18 -6.42 -35.03 -42.49
N LEU A 19 -7.58 -34.66 -43.02
CA LEU A 19 -8.89 -34.82 -42.40
C LEU A 19 -9.30 -36.28 -42.47
N GLU A 20 -9.69 -36.88 -41.34
CA GLU A 20 -10.62 -38.00 -41.35
C GLU A 20 -11.47 -38.07 -40.07
N SER A 21 -12.77 -38.16 -40.31
CA SER A 21 -13.85 -38.31 -39.35
C SER A 21 -13.89 -39.71 -38.76
N LEU A 22 -14.09 -39.87 -37.45
CA LEU A 22 -14.52 -41.15 -36.88
C LEU A 22 -15.57 -40.98 -35.78
N ARG A 23 -16.66 -41.73 -36.01
CA ARG A 23 -17.85 -41.92 -35.20
C ARG A 23 -17.51 -42.53 -33.84
N LEU A 24 -18.16 -42.08 -32.77
CA LEU A 24 -18.23 -42.79 -31.50
C LEU A 24 -19.57 -43.52 -31.41
N GLY A 25 -19.51 -44.85 -31.53
CA GLY A 25 -20.58 -45.77 -31.18
C GLY A 25 -20.55 -46.10 -29.69
N SER A 26 -21.75 -46.18 -29.12
CA SER A 26 -22.09 -46.72 -27.81
C SER A 26 -21.52 -48.13 -27.59
N LEU A 27 -21.17 -48.46 -26.34
CA LEU A 27 -21.58 -49.73 -25.71
C LEU A 27 -21.37 -49.73 -24.20
N SER A 28 -22.26 -50.53 -23.60
CA SER A 28 -22.70 -50.64 -22.22
C SER A 28 -21.96 -51.76 -21.48
N ALA A 29 -22.21 -51.83 -20.17
CA ALA A 29 -22.06 -52.99 -19.27
C ALA A 29 -20.65 -53.17 -18.67
N SER A 30 -20.43 -53.65 -17.45
CA SER A 30 -21.27 -53.99 -16.30
C SER A 30 -20.33 -54.38 -15.14
N VAL A 31 -20.76 -54.11 -13.92
CA VAL A 31 -20.33 -54.59 -12.58
C VAL A 31 -20.16 -56.14 -12.60
N PRO A 32 -19.23 -56.83 -11.85
CA PRO A 32 -19.30 -56.86 -10.39
C PRO A 32 -18.05 -57.10 -9.50
N ARG A 33 -18.29 -56.75 -8.23
CA ARG A 33 -17.69 -57.13 -6.92
C ARG A 33 -16.86 -58.42 -6.87
N THR A 34 -15.81 -58.44 -6.03
CA THR A 34 -15.79 -59.18 -4.74
C THR A 34 -14.50 -58.98 -3.90
N HIS A 35 -14.69 -59.16 -2.59
CA HIS A 35 -13.77 -59.14 -1.44
C HIS A 35 -12.43 -59.90 -1.57
N ARG A 36 -11.37 -59.41 -0.90
CA ARG A 36 -10.78 -60.09 0.29
C ARG A 36 -9.63 -59.31 0.96
N ARG A 37 -9.48 -59.63 2.26
CA ARG A 37 -8.57 -59.15 3.30
C ARG A 37 -7.07 -59.33 3.01
N GLY A 38 -6.24 -58.51 3.65
CA GLY A 38 -5.01 -59.00 4.32
C GLY A 38 -3.71 -58.24 4.10
N GLY A 39 -3.18 -57.62 5.17
CA GLY A 39 -1.82 -57.92 5.69
C GLY A 39 -0.59 -57.21 5.11
N LEU A 40 0.05 -56.40 5.98
CA LEU A 40 1.49 -56.11 6.16
C LEU A 40 2.50 -56.32 5.02
N ALA A 41 3.35 -55.31 4.77
CA ALA A 41 4.78 -55.31 5.15
C ALA A 41 5.55 -54.08 4.64
N LYS A 42 6.35 -53.47 5.53
CA LYS A 42 7.38 -52.45 5.24
C LYS A 42 8.56 -53.06 4.46
N LYS A 43 9.12 -52.34 3.49
CA LYS A 43 10.49 -52.56 2.99
C LYS A 43 11.27 -51.25 2.88
N LYS A 44 12.30 -51.12 3.73
CA LYS A 44 13.45 -50.22 3.60
C LYS A 44 14.34 -50.70 2.45
N LYS A 45 14.94 -49.79 1.68
CA LYS A 45 16.18 -50.05 0.93
C LYS A 45 17.18 -48.92 1.15
N LYS A 46 18.31 -49.28 1.78
CA LYS A 46 19.58 -48.54 1.81
C LYS A 46 20.25 -48.59 0.43
N LYS A 47 20.97 -47.54 0.04
CA LYS A 47 22.05 -47.61 -0.98
C LYS A 47 23.37 -47.17 -0.35
N LYS A 48 24.41 -47.96 -0.64
CA LYS A 48 25.79 -47.87 -0.15
C LYS A 48 26.63 -46.94 -1.03
N MET A 49 27.58 -46.26 -0.38
CA MET A 49 28.80 -45.66 -0.93
C MET A 49 29.77 -46.72 -1.48
N TYR A 50 30.53 -46.35 -2.51
CA TYR A 50 31.91 -46.79 -2.74
C TYR A 50 32.74 -45.62 -3.28
N ALA A 51 34.01 -45.58 -2.87
CA ALA A 51 35.06 -44.64 -3.26
C ALA A 51 35.96 -45.24 -4.35
N CYS A 52 36.63 -44.41 -5.18
CA CYS A 52 38.08 -44.49 -5.45
C CYS A 52 38.60 -43.38 -6.40
N LEU A 53 39.62 -42.65 -5.91
CA LEU A 53 40.89 -42.13 -6.47
C LEU A 53 41.12 -41.67 -7.95
N THR A 54 41.56 -40.40 -8.03
CA THR A 54 42.74 -39.77 -8.72
C THR A 54 43.02 -39.85 -10.22
N SER A 55 43.28 -38.69 -10.86
CA SER A 55 44.57 -38.36 -11.54
C SER A 55 44.74 -36.87 -11.93
N PHE A 56 46.00 -36.47 -12.07
CA PHE A 56 46.67 -35.15 -12.18
C PHE A 56 46.45 -34.33 -13.48
N VAL A 57 46.60 -32.99 -13.40
CA VAL A 57 47.44 -32.14 -14.31
C VAL A 57 48.00 -30.90 -13.56
N ARG A 58 49.26 -30.55 -13.91
CA ARG A 58 50.27 -29.60 -13.39
C ARG A 58 50.16 -28.19 -14.05
N LEU A 59 50.38 -27.01 -13.42
CA LEU A 59 51.62 -26.19 -13.14
C LEU A 59 51.19 -24.68 -13.14
N PRO A 60 52.01 -23.65 -12.81
CA PRO A 60 53.16 -23.53 -11.88
C PRO A 60 53.02 -22.38 -10.83
N ARG A 61 53.89 -22.40 -9.81
CA ARG A 61 54.16 -21.33 -8.83
C ARG A 61 55.56 -20.73 -9.05
N HIS A 62 55.72 -19.42 -8.81
CA HIS A 62 56.98 -18.79 -8.40
C HIS A 62 56.92 -18.43 -6.91
N PRO A 63 58.00 -18.62 -6.11
CA PRO A 63 58.11 -17.98 -4.81
C PRO A 63 59.38 -17.12 -4.68
N ALA A 64 59.23 -15.93 -4.09
CA ALA A 64 60.32 -15.20 -3.47
C ALA A 64 60.33 -15.51 -1.96
N ARG A 65 61.47 -15.97 -1.44
CA ARG A 65 61.75 -16.17 -0.01
C ARG A 65 62.51 -14.96 0.51
N ILE A 66 62.09 -14.40 1.65
CA ILE A 66 62.93 -13.61 2.55
C ILE A 66 63.08 -14.44 3.84
N ARG A 67 64.33 -14.69 4.25
CA ARG A 67 64.71 -15.24 5.54
C ARG A 67 64.98 -14.08 6.50
N CYS A 68 64.42 -14.13 7.70
CA CYS A 68 64.99 -13.46 8.87
C CYS A 68 65.40 -14.52 9.88
N ASN A 69 66.66 -14.46 10.30
CA ASN A 69 67.26 -15.29 11.35
C ASN A 69 66.79 -14.80 12.72
N GLY A 70 66.61 -15.76 13.63
CA GLY A 70 66.21 -15.53 15.01
C GLY A 70 67.35 -15.07 15.91
N GLY A 71 66.94 -14.47 17.02
CA GLY A 71 67.76 -14.19 18.18
C GLY A 71 67.08 -13.17 19.08
N LEU A 72 66.91 -13.51 20.36
CA LEU A 72 66.40 -12.67 21.45
C LEU A 72 64.87 -12.61 21.63
N LEU A 73 64.30 -13.58 22.33
CA LEU A 73 62.89 -13.56 22.75
C LEU A 73 62.69 -14.28 24.09
N VAL A 74 63.20 -13.69 25.18
CA VAL A 74 62.80 -14.08 26.55
C VAL A 74 62.54 -12.87 27.47
N THR A 75 62.97 -11.65 27.14
CA THR A 75 62.78 -10.48 28.04
C THR A 75 61.67 -9.50 27.64
N LEU A 76 60.97 -9.73 26.52
CA LEU A 76 59.89 -8.83 26.02
C LEU A 76 58.47 -9.24 26.43
N ALA A 77 58.29 -10.42 27.02
CA ALA A 77 56.95 -10.91 27.40
C ALA A 77 56.34 -10.15 28.60
N VAL A 78 57.16 -9.56 29.48
CA VAL A 78 56.67 -8.83 30.66
C VAL A 78 56.33 -7.37 30.33
N VAL A 79 57.02 -6.76 29.35
CA VAL A 79 56.74 -5.39 28.89
C VAL A 79 55.57 -5.35 27.89
N GLY A 80 55.38 -6.42 27.10
CA GLY A 80 54.25 -6.52 26.16
C GLY A 80 52.88 -6.66 26.83
N VAL A 81 52.79 -7.25 28.03
CA VAL A 81 51.52 -7.37 28.77
C VAL A 81 51.13 -6.05 29.44
N ALA A 82 52.10 -5.23 29.86
CA ALA A 82 51.83 -3.90 30.41
C ALA A 82 51.39 -2.89 29.32
N LEU A 83 52.03 -2.90 28.15
CA LEU A 83 51.64 -2.04 27.01
C LEU A 83 50.32 -2.46 26.36
N LEU A 84 49.96 -3.75 26.36
CA LEU A 84 48.65 -4.20 25.91
C LEU A 84 47.52 -3.80 26.88
N GLY A 85 47.82 -3.62 28.18
CA GLY A 85 46.90 -3.06 29.16
C GLY A 85 46.62 -1.57 28.95
N GLU A 86 47.63 -0.79 28.58
CA GLU A 86 47.49 0.66 28.29
C GLU A 86 46.83 0.95 26.93
N VAL A 87 47.00 0.10 25.92
CA VAL A 87 46.31 0.28 24.63
C VAL A 87 44.82 -0.09 24.72
N ALA A 88 44.42 -0.91 25.70
CA ALA A 88 43.01 -1.28 25.93
C ALA A 88 42.17 -0.18 26.64
N SER A 89 42.81 0.86 27.18
CA SER A 89 42.14 1.98 27.88
C SER A 89 41.83 3.19 26.98
N LEU A 90 42.27 3.18 25.72
CA LEU A 90 42.04 4.27 24.77
C LEU A 90 40.84 3.96 23.85
N GLY A 91 39.93 4.93 23.73
CA GLY A 91 38.85 4.92 22.74
C GLY A 91 39.39 4.98 21.30
N ARG A 92 38.51 4.79 20.30
CA ARG A 92 38.88 4.73 18.87
C ARG A 92 39.59 6.00 18.37
N ASP A 93 39.35 7.10 19.07
CA ASP A 93 39.85 8.45 18.85
C ASP A 93 40.96 8.85 19.84
N GLY A 94 41.55 7.88 20.56
CA GLY A 94 42.79 8.07 21.33
C GLY A 94 42.61 8.77 22.69
N ARG A 95 41.37 8.87 23.19
CA ARG A 95 41.06 9.47 24.50
C ARG A 95 40.93 8.39 25.58
N PRO A 96 41.29 8.68 26.85
CA PRO A 96 41.07 7.75 27.95
C PRO A 96 39.58 7.41 28.08
N ARG A 97 39.27 6.12 28.11
CA ARG A 97 37.91 5.64 28.42
C ARG A 97 37.51 6.15 29.80
N VAL A 98 36.26 6.61 29.93
CA VAL A 98 35.66 6.94 31.22
C VAL A 98 35.80 5.72 32.12
N ASP A 99 36.46 5.89 33.28
CA ASP A 99 36.54 4.84 34.30
C ASP A 99 35.15 4.70 34.96
N LEU A 100 34.31 3.87 34.34
CA LEU A 100 32.97 3.62 34.81
C LEU A 100 32.96 3.02 36.24
N ASN A 101 34.04 2.36 36.69
CA ASN A 101 34.09 1.82 38.05
C ASN A 101 34.25 2.94 39.09
N ALA A 102 35.13 3.90 38.84
CA ALA A 102 35.27 5.09 39.69
C ALA A 102 33.94 5.87 39.76
N ARG A 103 33.26 6.00 38.61
CA ARG A 103 31.97 6.69 38.52
C ARG A 103 30.85 5.91 39.21
N LYS A 104 30.85 4.59 39.11
CA LYS A 104 29.94 3.69 39.83
C LYS A 104 30.12 3.82 41.35
N GLU A 105 31.35 3.90 41.85
CA GLU A 105 31.61 4.13 43.28
C GLU A 105 31.14 5.50 43.75
N TYR A 106 31.33 6.55 42.94
CA TYR A 106 30.77 7.87 43.22
C TYR A 106 29.24 7.82 43.38
N TYR A 107 28.53 7.20 42.44
CA TYR A 107 27.07 7.09 42.51
C TYR A 107 26.59 6.16 43.64
N ARG A 108 27.35 5.12 43.96
CA ARG A 108 27.10 4.26 45.13
C ARG A 108 27.17 5.04 46.43
N GLN A 109 28.19 5.89 46.59
CA GLN A 109 28.30 6.78 47.76
C GLN A 109 27.14 7.76 47.80
N ARG A 110 26.75 8.32 46.65
CA ARG A 110 25.64 9.27 46.57
C ARG A 110 24.29 8.64 46.95
N LEU A 111 23.99 7.43 46.49
CA LEU A 111 22.78 6.71 46.91
C LEU A 111 22.80 6.32 48.39
N LYS A 112 23.98 6.04 48.99
CA LYS A 112 24.09 5.76 50.43
C LYS A 112 23.72 6.96 51.31
N GLU A 113 23.87 8.18 50.81
CA GLU A 113 23.42 9.41 51.48
C GLU A 113 21.88 9.59 51.43
N GLY A 114 21.18 8.71 50.70
CA GLY A 114 19.73 8.71 50.49
C GLY A 114 19.31 9.55 49.27
N CYS A 115 18.20 9.17 48.62
CA CYS A 115 17.52 9.97 47.59
C CYS A 115 16.84 11.21 48.21
N VAL A 116 17.61 12.06 48.88
CA VAL A 116 17.10 13.31 49.44
C VAL A 116 17.10 14.36 48.33
N GLN A 117 15.91 14.72 47.84
CA GLN A 117 15.74 15.86 46.96
C GLN A 117 16.22 17.12 47.68
N ARG A 118 17.29 17.74 47.17
CA ARG A 118 17.73 19.05 47.64
C ARG A 118 16.94 20.10 46.85
N PRO A 119 16.55 21.23 47.45
CA PRO A 119 16.07 22.34 46.65
C PRO A 119 17.23 22.81 45.74
N PRO A 120 16.95 23.17 44.47
CA PRO A 120 17.99 23.67 43.59
C PRO A 120 18.54 24.99 44.16
N PRO A 121 19.85 25.27 44.02
CA PRO A 121 20.45 26.50 44.52
C PRO A 121 19.70 27.74 44.01
N PRO A 122 19.52 28.80 44.81
CA PRO A 122 18.99 30.06 44.30
C PRO A 122 19.94 30.55 43.19
N ASN A 123 19.41 30.74 41.98
CA ASN A 123 20.12 31.06 40.72
C ASN A 123 20.62 29.88 39.87
N SER A 124 20.24 28.65 40.20
CA SER A 124 20.44 27.53 39.28
C SER A 124 19.75 27.77 37.93
N PRO A 125 20.39 27.42 36.79
CA PRO A 125 19.75 27.53 35.50
C PRO A 125 18.50 26.63 35.47
N PRO A 126 17.42 27.05 34.80
CA PRO A 126 16.28 26.16 34.59
C PRO A 126 16.72 24.99 33.71
N LEU A 127 16.14 23.82 33.99
CA LEU A 127 16.36 22.64 33.15
C LEU A 127 16.02 22.96 31.69
N PRO A 128 16.93 22.66 30.73
CA PRO A 128 16.66 22.89 29.32
C PRO A 128 15.46 22.07 28.82
N THR A 129 14.73 22.61 27.84
CA THR A 129 13.65 21.90 27.17
C THR A 129 14.18 21.16 25.95
N VAL A 130 13.79 19.90 25.78
CA VAL A 130 14.06 19.13 24.55
C VAL A 130 13.26 19.74 23.40
N PRO A 131 13.85 19.89 22.21
CA PRO A 131 13.10 20.29 21.03
C PRO A 131 12.05 19.24 20.65
N ASN A 132 10.90 19.69 20.14
CA ASN A 132 9.83 18.79 19.69
C ASN A 132 10.25 17.82 18.57
N SER A 133 11.32 18.10 17.84
CA SER A 133 11.86 17.20 16.81
C SER A 133 13.38 17.32 16.79
N PHE A 134 14.10 16.24 16.57
CA PHE A 134 15.57 16.24 16.50
C PHE A 134 16.14 15.05 15.72
N ILE A 135 17.43 15.14 15.45
CA ILE A 135 18.27 14.02 14.99
C ILE A 135 19.56 14.00 15.81
N THR A 136 20.02 12.82 16.20
CA THR A 136 21.26 12.66 16.97
C THR A 136 21.89 11.31 16.67
N ASP A 137 23.21 11.26 16.72
CA ASP A 137 23.95 10.01 16.86
C ASP A 137 24.12 9.71 18.36
N LEU A 138 24.19 8.43 18.73
CA LEU A 138 24.10 7.93 20.10
C LEU A 138 25.20 6.90 20.35
N GLU A 139 25.87 7.00 21.49
CA GLU A 139 26.66 5.91 22.07
C GLU A 139 26.05 5.55 23.42
N ILE A 140 25.78 4.25 23.63
CA ILE A 140 25.19 3.77 24.88
C ILE A 140 26.17 2.78 25.50
N ALA A 141 26.82 3.19 26.58
CA ALA A 141 27.66 2.34 27.39
C ALA A 141 26.85 1.76 28.55
N PHE A 142 26.66 0.45 28.52
CA PHE A 142 25.98 -0.31 29.55
C PHE A 142 26.99 -1.11 30.36
N GLN A 143 27.00 -0.94 31.68
CA GLN A 143 27.81 -1.72 32.60
C GLN A 143 26.96 -2.36 33.69
N ARG A 144 27.05 -3.69 33.77
CA ARG A 144 26.45 -4.49 34.83
C ARG A 144 27.48 -5.51 35.29
N GLU A 145 27.83 -5.48 36.58
CA GLU A 145 28.83 -6.38 37.21
C GLU A 145 30.06 -6.73 36.33
N ASP A 146 29.98 -7.83 35.57
CA ASP A 146 31.01 -8.39 34.70
C ASP A 146 30.81 -8.12 33.20
N GLN A 147 29.67 -7.57 32.79
CA GLN A 147 29.32 -7.26 31.42
C GLN A 147 29.41 -5.76 31.13
N GLN A 148 30.26 -5.41 30.17
CA GLN A 148 30.27 -4.10 29.52
C GLN A 148 29.84 -4.26 28.06
N ARG A 149 28.86 -3.45 27.64
CA ARG A 149 28.39 -3.38 26.26
C ARG A 149 28.39 -1.93 25.81
N ILE A 150 28.74 -1.72 24.55
CA ILE A 150 28.66 -0.41 23.91
C ILE A 150 27.82 -0.56 22.66
N LEU A 151 26.84 0.32 22.51
CA LEU A 151 25.97 0.40 21.35
C LEU A 151 26.23 1.72 20.67
N TYR A 152 26.18 1.69 19.34
CA TYR A 152 26.19 2.90 18.54
C TYR A 152 24.90 2.96 17.76
N GLY A 153 24.26 4.11 17.74
CA GLY A 153 23.02 4.29 17.01
C GLY A 153 22.83 5.71 16.52
N LYS A 154 21.73 5.89 15.82
CA LYS A 154 21.25 7.15 15.29
C LYS A 154 19.76 7.20 15.47
N GLU A 155 19.28 8.29 16.03
CA GLU A 155 17.86 8.52 16.22
C GLU A 155 17.38 9.76 15.50
N MET A 156 16.19 9.61 14.91
CA MET A 156 15.44 10.68 14.28
C MET A 156 14.04 10.68 14.88
N TYR A 157 13.66 11.78 15.55
CA TYR A 157 12.39 11.88 16.26
C TYR A 157 11.58 13.09 15.81
N ASP A 158 10.27 12.90 15.66
CA ASP A 158 9.28 13.95 15.45
C ASP A 158 8.14 13.84 16.48
N GLY A 159 8.23 14.66 17.52
CA GLY A 159 7.26 14.81 18.60
C GLY A 159 6.00 15.58 18.21
N VAL A 160 5.86 16.11 16.98
CA VAL A 160 4.55 16.60 16.50
C VAL A 160 3.62 15.42 16.19
N VAL A 161 4.18 14.35 15.65
CA VAL A 161 3.46 13.11 15.31
C VAL A 161 3.74 11.97 16.30
N ASN A 162 4.63 12.19 17.28
CA ASN A 162 5.13 11.22 18.26
C ASN A 162 5.63 9.92 17.61
N ARG A 163 6.52 10.09 16.61
CA ARG A 163 7.15 8.99 15.87
C ARG A 163 8.64 9.19 15.78
N GLY A 164 9.37 8.09 15.75
CA GLY A 164 10.80 8.14 15.52
C GLY A 164 11.35 6.87 14.90
N VAL A 165 12.62 6.96 14.54
CA VAL A 165 13.41 5.85 14.00
C VAL A 165 14.73 5.80 14.71
N LEU A 166 15.06 4.62 15.19
CA LEU A 166 16.33 4.30 15.84
C LEU A 166 17.04 3.26 14.98
N ASP A 167 18.13 3.67 14.35
CA ASP A 167 19.05 2.80 13.62
C ASP A 167 20.25 2.53 14.52
N TYR A 168 20.43 1.30 14.98
CA TYR A 168 21.53 0.96 15.88
C TYR A 168 22.31 -0.26 15.41
N ARG A 169 23.57 -0.30 15.85
CA ARG A 169 24.53 -1.35 15.58
C ARG A 169 25.02 -1.91 16.90
N LEU A 170 24.78 -3.21 17.09
CA LEU A 170 25.31 -3.96 18.21
C LEU A 170 26.80 -4.24 18.00
N ALA A 171 27.65 -3.56 18.76
CA ALA A 171 29.05 -3.95 18.91
C ALA A 171 29.16 -4.93 20.09
N ALA A 172 28.89 -6.22 19.87
CA ALA A 172 29.06 -7.23 20.91
C ALA A 172 30.54 -7.26 21.37
N GLY A 173 30.76 -7.02 22.66
CA GLY A 173 32.09 -6.93 23.26
C GLY A 173 32.91 -8.22 23.18
N ILE A 174 34.20 -8.06 22.87
CA ILE A 174 35.39 -8.87 23.25
C ILE A 174 35.19 -10.39 23.38
N VAL A 175 34.53 -11.04 22.43
CA VAL A 175 34.89 -12.43 22.08
C VAL A 175 35.57 -12.35 20.72
N LEU A 176 36.90 -12.49 20.73
CA LEU A 176 37.85 -12.29 19.62
C LEU A 176 37.61 -13.16 18.37
N THR A 177 36.45 -13.77 18.18
CA THR A 177 36.24 -14.79 17.13
C THR A 177 35.15 -14.51 16.10
N ARG A 178 34.41 -13.39 16.15
CA ARG A 178 33.77 -12.67 15.00
C ARG A 178 32.75 -11.65 15.53
N PRO A 179 32.97 -10.34 15.35
CA PRO A 179 31.91 -9.36 15.60
C PRO A 179 30.87 -9.49 14.49
N TYR A 180 29.70 -10.04 14.80
CA TYR A 180 28.55 -9.93 13.91
C TYR A 180 27.97 -8.52 14.09
N LEU A 181 28.01 -7.72 13.03
CA LEU A 181 27.42 -6.38 13.02
C LEU A 181 25.94 -6.54 12.73
N LEU A 182 25.16 -6.85 13.76
CA LEU A 182 23.71 -6.79 13.63
C LEU A 182 23.30 -5.31 13.62
N SER A 183 22.82 -4.84 12.48
CA SER A 183 22.23 -3.50 12.34
C SER A 183 20.71 -3.68 12.28
N GLU A 184 20.04 -3.09 13.26
CA GLU A 184 18.58 -3.11 13.37
C GLU A 184 18.05 -1.69 13.28
N VAL A 185 16.97 -1.53 12.50
CA VAL A 185 16.23 -0.28 12.40
C VAL A 185 14.88 -0.48 13.05
N ILE A 186 14.61 0.30 14.10
CA ILE A 186 13.34 0.29 14.81
C ILE A 186 12.57 1.55 14.44
N HIS A 187 11.46 1.39 13.74
CA HIS A 187 10.47 2.47 13.60
C HIS A 187 9.48 2.37 14.74
N TYR A 188 9.30 3.43 15.53
CA TYR A 188 8.36 3.43 16.64
C TYR A 188 7.30 4.54 16.47
N ASN A 189 6.08 4.25 16.90
CA ASN A 189 4.91 5.11 16.75
C ASN A 189 4.08 5.07 18.04
N VAL A 190 4.32 6.06 18.90
CA VAL A 190 3.79 6.10 20.27
C VAL A 190 2.26 6.15 20.30
N PRO A 191 1.56 6.99 19.49
CA PRO A 191 0.09 7.08 19.51
C PRO A 191 -0.68 5.78 19.25
N ILE A 192 -0.04 4.78 18.64
CA ILE A 192 -0.68 3.48 18.33
C ILE A 192 0.00 2.29 19.03
N ASP A 193 0.92 2.54 19.97
CA ASP A 193 1.69 1.50 20.69
C ASP A 193 2.32 0.48 19.71
N GLU A 194 3.01 0.96 18.67
CA GLU A 194 3.63 0.11 17.63
C GLU A 194 5.14 0.35 17.51
N ALA A 195 5.90 -0.74 17.50
CA ALA A 195 7.33 -0.78 17.12
C ALA A 195 7.53 -1.78 15.98
N LEU A 196 8.22 -1.35 14.92
CA LEU A 196 8.47 -2.13 13.71
C LEU A 196 9.97 -2.40 13.61
N PHE A 197 10.33 -3.66 13.74
CA PHE A 197 11.69 -4.16 13.67
C PHE A 197 12.04 -4.51 12.25
N VAL A 198 12.93 -3.73 11.62
CA VAL A 198 13.46 -4.01 10.29
C VAL A 198 14.90 -4.49 10.47
N MET A 199 15.10 -5.81 10.31
CA MET A 199 16.43 -6.42 10.43
C MET A 199 17.19 -6.26 9.12
N THR A 200 18.47 -5.86 9.17
CA THR A 200 19.30 -5.74 7.97
C THR A 200 20.37 -6.85 7.88
N ASN A 201 20.44 -7.46 6.69
CA ASN A 201 21.48 -8.27 6.04
C ASN A 201 22.22 -9.46 6.72
N GLU A 202 22.25 -9.67 8.04
CA GLU A 202 23.01 -10.83 8.61
C GLU A 202 22.19 -11.85 9.45
N GLY A 203 20.98 -11.50 9.88
CA GLY A 203 20.14 -12.37 10.73
C GLY A 203 19.60 -13.64 10.08
N CYS A 204 19.65 -13.75 8.74
CA CYS A 204 19.05 -14.85 7.99
C CYS A 204 19.82 -16.18 8.10
N SER A 205 21.08 -16.15 8.56
CA SER A 205 21.84 -17.37 8.82
C SER A 205 21.36 -18.13 10.06
N VAL A 206 20.67 -17.46 10.99
CA VAL A 206 20.29 -18.02 12.30
C VAL A 206 18.93 -18.74 12.25
N THR A 207 18.03 -18.36 11.33
CA THR A 207 16.68 -18.94 11.24
C THR A 207 16.58 -20.17 10.33
N GLY A 208 17.65 -20.55 9.62
CA GLY A 208 17.67 -21.72 8.75
C GLY A 208 16.77 -21.63 7.51
N GLN A 209 16.32 -20.43 7.13
CA GLN A 209 15.56 -20.21 5.91
C GLN A 209 16.51 -19.95 4.73
N GLU A 210 16.61 -20.91 3.80
CA GLU A 210 17.53 -20.85 2.66
C GLU A 210 17.24 -19.74 1.63
N ASN A 211 16.09 -19.04 1.72
CA ASN A 211 15.68 -17.97 0.78
C ASN A 211 15.11 -16.73 1.49
N CYS A 212 15.73 -16.29 2.57
CA CYS A 212 15.28 -15.09 3.27
C CYS A 212 15.82 -13.84 2.54
N ASP A 213 14.95 -13.10 1.83
CA ASP A 213 15.28 -11.77 1.31
C ASP A 213 15.44 -10.83 2.52
N THR A 214 16.70 -10.63 2.93
CA THR A 214 17.11 -9.82 4.09
C THR A 214 16.59 -8.39 4.04
N THR A 215 16.11 -7.93 2.88
CA THR A 215 15.55 -6.59 2.70
C THR A 215 14.08 -6.47 3.11
N LYS A 216 13.40 -7.58 3.47
CA LYS A 216 11.93 -7.62 3.64
C LYS A 216 11.43 -8.14 4.98
N LEU A 217 12.31 -8.58 5.88
CA LEU A 217 11.83 -9.15 7.15
C LEU A 217 11.57 -8.03 8.17
N CYS A 218 10.29 -7.69 8.32
CA CYS A 218 9.81 -6.81 9.38
C CYS A 218 8.88 -7.54 10.35
N ILE A 219 9.02 -7.23 11.63
CA ILE A 219 8.15 -7.73 12.70
C ILE A 219 7.52 -6.54 13.40
N ALA A 220 6.19 -6.49 13.44
CA ALA A 220 5.48 -5.52 14.24
C ALA A 220 5.29 -6.09 15.65
N LYS A 221 5.64 -5.29 16.66
CA LYS A 221 5.37 -5.59 18.07
C LYS A 221 4.71 -4.38 18.70
N LYS A 222 4.09 -4.59 19.86
CA LYS A 222 3.75 -3.44 20.71
C LYS A 222 5.02 -2.83 21.27
N ILE A 223 5.00 -1.55 21.60
CA ILE A 223 6.17 -0.88 22.20
C ILE A 223 6.54 -1.56 23.52
N LYS A 224 5.54 -1.99 24.28
CA LYS A 224 5.75 -2.78 25.52
C LYS A 224 6.23 -4.22 25.31
N ASP A 225 6.07 -4.76 24.11
CA ASP A 225 6.46 -6.14 23.78
C ASP A 225 7.82 -6.18 23.03
N VAL A 226 8.49 -5.03 22.91
CA VAL A 226 9.88 -4.90 22.44
C VAL A 226 10.79 -5.83 23.27
N SER A 227 11.85 -6.39 22.67
CA SER A 227 12.70 -7.37 23.36
C SER A 227 13.20 -6.83 24.70
N LEU A 228 13.33 -7.71 25.69
CA LEU A 228 13.85 -7.37 27.01
C LEU A 228 15.22 -6.66 26.91
N GLU A 229 16.08 -7.12 26.00
CA GLU A 229 17.38 -6.50 25.75
C GLU A 229 17.24 -5.04 25.31
N LEU A 230 16.28 -4.71 24.46
CA LEU A 230 16.03 -3.33 24.06
C LEU A 230 15.38 -2.51 25.16
N GLN A 231 14.51 -3.10 25.98
CA GLN A 231 13.97 -2.45 27.16
C GLN A 231 15.05 -2.13 28.20
N GLU A 232 16.04 -3.01 28.35
CA GLU A 232 17.20 -2.78 29.23
C GLU A 232 18.11 -1.67 28.69
N LEU A 233 18.32 -1.63 27.38
CA LEU A 233 19.26 -0.71 26.73
C LEU A 233 18.70 0.69 26.54
N PHE A 234 17.41 0.79 26.33
CA PHE A 234 16.69 2.03 26.04
C PHE A 234 15.77 2.44 27.18
N GLY A 235 15.70 1.66 28.26
CA GLY A 235 14.85 1.96 29.42
C GLY A 235 13.35 1.84 29.14
N PHE A 236 12.59 1.93 30.23
CA PHE A 236 11.13 1.86 30.24
C PHE A 236 10.62 2.82 31.32
N VAL A 237 9.77 3.79 30.98
CA VAL A 237 9.05 4.59 31.99
C VAL A 237 7.56 4.46 31.77
N ALA A 238 6.87 4.24 32.89
CA ALA A 238 5.44 4.43 32.98
C ALA A 238 5.16 5.92 33.21
N VAL A 239 4.86 6.67 32.15
CA VAL A 239 4.32 8.03 32.30
C VAL A 239 2.80 7.90 32.38
N ALA A 240 2.19 8.27 33.51
CA ALA A 240 0.74 8.24 33.71
C ALA A 240 0.06 6.84 33.53
N GLY A 241 0.78 5.75 33.83
CA GLY A 241 0.25 4.38 33.76
C GLY A 241 0.35 3.71 32.38
N GLU A 242 0.84 4.43 31.37
CA GLU A 242 1.19 3.84 30.08
C GLU A 242 2.71 3.69 29.97
N SER A 243 3.14 2.50 29.57
CA SER A 243 4.52 2.07 29.65
C SER A 243 5.15 2.07 28.25
N GLY A 244 6.19 2.87 28.03
CA GLY A 244 6.78 3.11 26.70
C GLY A 244 8.29 2.88 26.63
N PHE A 245 8.77 2.63 25.40
CA PHE A 245 10.19 2.49 25.01
C PHE A 245 10.87 3.86 24.99
N MET A 246 12.09 3.99 25.54
CA MET A 246 12.84 5.25 25.47
C MET A 246 13.94 5.23 24.41
N GLY A 247 13.65 5.75 23.23
CA GLY A 247 14.75 6.33 22.44
C GLY A 247 15.45 7.47 23.21
N ALA A 248 16.45 8.08 22.60
CA ALA A 248 16.94 9.42 22.92
C ALA A 248 15.79 10.37 23.28
N ALA A 249 14.66 10.30 22.58
CA ALA A 249 13.51 11.14 22.87
C ALA A 249 12.96 10.86 24.27
N GLY A 250 12.72 9.60 24.61
CA GLY A 250 12.16 9.23 25.91
C GLY A 250 13.12 9.44 27.07
N ILE A 251 14.44 9.21 26.89
CA ILE A 251 15.41 9.46 27.96
C ILE A 251 15.63 10.96 28.21
N LEU A 252 15.44 11.77 27.16
CA LEU A 252 15.41 13.22 27.24
C LEU A 252 14.01 13.75 27.57
N GLU A 253 12.94 12.97 27.65
CA GLU A 253 11.62 13.51 28.00
C GLU A 253 11.54 13.82 29.51
N PHE A 254 11.83 15.08 29.85
CA PHE A 254 11.78 15.63 31.21
C PHE A 254 10.38 16.11 31.56
N GLY A 255 10.12 16.23 32.87
CA GLY A 255 9.12 17.19 33.30
C GLY A 255 9.32 17.66 34.74
N PRO A 256 8.65 18.76 35.11
CA PRO A 256 8.74 19.36 36.44
C PRO A 256 8.48 18.37 37.59
N GLN A 257 7.78 17.26 37.31
CA GLN A 257 7.43 16.23 38.28
C GLN A 257 8.63 15.53 38.96
N PHE A 258 9.83 15.56 38.35
CA PHE A 258 10.98 14.83 38.89
C PHE A 258 11.94 15.69 39.74
N ASN A 259 11.60 16.96 40.01
CA ASN A 259 12.32 17.85 40.94
C ASN A 259 13.86 17.79 40.81
N TYR A 260 14.38 18.19 39.66
CA TYR A 260 15.82 18.18 39.39
C TYR A 260 16.59 19.20 40.22
N THR A 261 17.82 18.83 40.59
CA THR A 261 18.81 19.71 41.22
C THR A 261 19.93 20.01 40.24
N ALA A 262 20.09 21.27 39.86
CA ALA A 262 21.30 21.69 39.16
C ALA A 262 22.49 21.65 40.13
N ARG A 263 23.64 21.16 39.65
CA ARG A 263 24.92 21.29 40.36
C ARG A 263 25.40 22.74 40.26
N GLU A 264 26.07 23.21 41.32
CA GLU A 264 26.60 24.59 41.37
C GLU A 264 27.81 24.81 40.45
N LEU A 265 28.46 23.73 40.02
CA LEU A 265 29.68 23.77 39.23
C LEU A 265 29.40 23.36 37.80
N VAL A 266 29.90 24.18 36.87
CA VAL A 266 30.08 23.80 35.47
C VAL A 266 31.10 22.67 35.44
N GLU A 267 30.74 21.55 34.81
CA GLU A 267 31.65 20.42 34.64
C GLU A 267 32.15 20.35 33.20
N ASP A 268 33.40 19.93 33.04
CA ASP A 268 33.94 19.63 31.72
C ASP A 268 33.42 18.27 31.23
N CYS A 269 32.54 18.27 30.22
CA CYS A 269 32.13 17.06 29.50
C CYS A 269 32.77 17.00 28.12
N HIS A 270 33.89 16.29 28.00
CA HIS A 270 34.57 16.09 26.70
C HIS A 270 35.18 17.36 26.10
N GLY A 271 35.67 18.28 26.93
CA GLY A 271 36.21 19.57 26.52
C GLY A 271 35.14 20.66 26.36
N ILE A 272 34.00 20.47 27.02
CA ILE A 272 32.78 21.27 26.89
C ILE A 272 32.32 21.67 28.28
N ASP A 273 32.09 22.95 28.49
CA ASP A 273 31.43 23.42 29.70
C ASP A 273 29.97 22.96 29.70
N CYS A 274 29.60 22.17 30.71
CA CYS A 274 28.26 21.63 30.88
C CYS A 274 27.56 22.14 32.13
N ASP A 275 26.26 22.37 31.99
CA ASP A 275 25.33 22.45 33.10
C ASP A 275 24.88 21.02 33.47
N VAL A 276 25.06 20.64 34.73
CA VAL A 276 24.76 19.29 35.23
C VAL A 276 23.51 19.29 36.10
N PHE A 277 22.57 18.39 35.80
CA PHE A 277 21.31 18.26 36.52
C PHE A 277 21.14 16.84 37.04
N GLU A 278 20.76 16.70 38.31
CA GLU A 278 20.55 15.41 38.94
C GLU A 278 19.11 15.24 39.42
N THR A 279 18.60 14.02 39.37
CA THR A 279 17.39 13.62 40.10
C THR A 279 17.50 12.19 40.59
N CYS A 280 16.90 11.93 41.75
CA CYS A 280 16.87 10.63 42.39
C CYS A 280 15.42 10.18 42.51
N LEU A 281 15.10 9.03 41.95
CA LEU A 281 13.78 8.43 41.93
C LEU A 281 13.78 7.17 42.78
N ASP A 282 13.10 7.23 43.92
CA ASP A 282 12.81 6.05 44.72
C ASP A 282 11.55 5.37 44.21
N LYS A 283 11.66 4.09 43.88
CA LYS A 283 10.55 3.21 43.54
C LYS A 283 10.38 2.16 44.63
N PRO A 284 9.69 2.48 45.74
CA PRO A 284 9.59 1.57 46.89
C PRO A 284 8.89 0.25 46.54
N GLU A 285 7.96 0.25 45.57
CA GLU A 285 7.29 -0.96 45.10
C GLU A 285 8.22 -1.94 44.38
N GLU A 286 9.27 -1.41 43.73
CA GLU A 286 10.29 -2.22 43.03
C GLU A 286 11.52 -2.48 43.92
N GLY A 287 11.65 -1.78 45.06
CA GLY A 287 12.85 -1.82 45.89
C GLY A 287 14.09 -1.26 45.17
N VAL A 288 13.89 -0.30 44.26
CA VAL A 288 14.95 0.29 43.44
C VAL A 288 15.03 1.78 43.67
N SER A 289 16.26 2.29 43.82
CA SER A 289 16.56 3.72 43.73
C SER A 289 17.34 3.97 42.43
N VAL A 290 16.86 4.92 41.62
CA VAL A 290 17.48 5.29 40.34
C VAL A 290 17.94 6.74 40.40
N LEU A 291 19.22 6.97 40.15
CA LEU A 291 19.83 8.28 40.05
C LEU A 291 20.10 8.61 38.58
N TYR A 292 19.55 9.72 38.12
CA TYR A 292 19.79 10.27 36.79
C TYR A 292 20.69 11.50 36.90
N THR A 293 21.70 11.59 36.05
CA THR A 293 22.57 12.76 35.90
C THR A 293 22.62 13.17 34.45
N TYR A 294 22.15 14.37 34.15
CA TYR A 294 22.05 14.93 32.82
C TYR A 294 23.12 15.98 32.61
N TYR A 295 23.77 15.94 31.45
CA TYR A 295 24.80 16.87 31.05
C TYR A 295 24.32 17.64 29.82
N TRP A 296 24.20 18.95 29.95
CA TRP A 296 23.76 19.86 28.88
C TRP A 296 24.85 20.85 28.57
N SER A 297 25.05 21.18 27.30
CA SER A 297 26.01 22.23 26.94
C SER A 297 25.63 23.55 27.61
N ASN A 298 26.60 24.23 28.20
CA ASN A 298 26.39 25.59 28.68
C ASN A 298 25.93 26.50 27.53
N LYS A 299 25.05 27.46 27.81
CA LYS A 299 24.52 28.40 26.78
C LYS A 299 25.61 29.17 26.05
N GLU A 300 26.74 29.43 26.69
CA GLU A 300 27.90 30.12 26.11
C GLU A 300 28.68 29.20 25.16
N TRP A 301 28.62 27.90 25.41
CA TRP A 301 29.22 26.86 24.60
C TRP A 301 28.17 26.26 23.64
N ASN A 302 27.74 27.02 22.63
CA ASN A 302 26.84 26.48 21.61
C ASN A 302 27.30 26.78 20.18
N LEU A 303 27.64 25.73 19.44
CA LEU A 303 28.08 25.75 18.05
C LEU A 303 26.93 25.94 17.04
N GLN A 304 25.66 25.81 17.44
CA GLN A 304 24.48 25.81 16.56
C GLN A 304 23.83 27.18 16.32
N ASN A 305 24.52 28.29 16.60
CA ASN A 305 24.06 29.68 16.40
C ASN A 305 22.78 30.12 17.16
N ASN A 306 21.99 29.21 17.73
CA ASN A 306 20.72 29.53 18.40
C ASN A 306 20.84 29.77 19.91
N LYS A 307 22.03 29.58 20.51
CA LYS A 307 22.33 29.77 21.96
C LYS A 307 21.49 28.90 22.92
N GLU A 308 20.83 27.89 22.39
CA GLU A 308 20.03 26.95 23.17
C GLU A 308 20.86 25.72 23.61
N PRO A 309 20.84 25.29 24.87
CA PRO A 309 21.59 24.12 25.34
C PRO A 309 21.26 22.86 24.54
N VAL A 310 22.24 22.01 24.26
CA VAL A 310 22.03 20.69 23.64
C VAL A 310 22.41 19.59 24.65
N PRO A 311 21.73 18.42 24.60
CA PRO A 311 22.09 17.31 25.47
C PRO A 311 23.45 16.75 25.02
N ILE A 312 24.33 16.52 26.00
CA ILE A 312 25.67 15.95 25.78
C ILE A 312 25.70 14.51 26.26
N ALA A 313 25.20 14.26 27.48
CA ALA A 313 25.14 12.91 28.03
C ALA A 313 24.02 12.74 29.06
N VAL A 314 23.63 11.48 29.28
CA VAL A 314 22.79 11.07 30.41
C VAL A 314 23.42 9.87 31.08
N GLU A 315 23.57 9.94 32.40
CA GLU A 315 24.01 8.82 33.22
C GLU A 315 22.88 8.35 34.11
N ILE A 316 22.67 7.04 34.14
CA ILE A 316 21.66 6.38 34.93
C ILE A 316 22.39 5.37 35.81
N TYR A 317 22.24 5.52 37.10
CA TYR A 317 22.72 4.55 38.08
C TYR A 317 21.53 4.00 38.86
N ALA A 318 21.38 2.69 38.88
CA ALA A 318 20.32 2.02 39.62
C ALA A 318 20.91 1.00 40.59
N ASN A 319 20.35 0.96 41.79
CA ASN A 319 20.65 -0.04 42.80
C ASN A 319 19.34 -0.71 43.25
N GLY A 320 19.25 -2.03 43.08
CA GLY A 320 18.09 -2.86 43.44
C GLY A 320 17.66 -3.83 42.34
N ALA A 321 16.59 -4.59 42.59
CA ALA A 321 16.05 -5.56 41.64
C ALA A 321 15.18 -4.86 40.57
N VAL A 322 15.79 -4.48 39.45
CA VAL A 322 15.06 -3.84 38.35
C VAL A 322 14.22 -4.89 37.60
N ALA A 323 12.90 -4.71 37.60
CA ALA A 323 11.95 -5.44 36.75
C ALA A 323 12.07 -6.98 36.77
N GLY A 324 12.34 -7.58 37.94
CA GLY A 324 12.45 -9.04 38.09
C GLY A 324 13.76 -9.65 37.58
N HIS A 325 14.72 -8.83 37.17
CA HIS A 325 16.01 -9.26 36.68
C HIS A 325 17.12 -8.88 37.66
N THR A 326 17.37 -9.79 38.60
CA THR A 326 18.52 -9.91 39.53
C THR A 326 18.89 -8.71 40.39
N ASP A 327 19.17 -8.97 41.66
CA ASP A 327 19.82 -8.02 42.57
C ASP A 327 21.19 -7.60 42.00
N GLY A 328 21.39 -6.32 41.72
CA GLY A 328 22.67 -5.83 41.23
C GLY A 328 22.68 -4.35 40.88
N GLU A 329 23.89 -3.79 40.77
CA GLU A 329 24.06 -2.39 40.40
C GLU A 329 24.27 -2.24 38.89
N VAL A 330 23.45 -1.39 38.27
CA VAL A 330 23.48 -1.09 36.84
C VAL A 330 23.90 0.34 36.62
N MET A 331 24.82 0.56 35.68
CA MET A 331 25.18 1.89 35.21
C MET A 331 25.02 1.94 33.69
N VAL A 332 24.29 2.96 33.22
CA VAL A 332 24.08 3.23 31.80
C VAL A 332 24.50 4.66 31.52
N ARG A 333 25.30 4.87 30.47
CA ARG A 333 25.65 6.20 29.98
C ARG A 333 25.25 6.32 28.52
N TYR A 334 24.46 7.34 28.22
CA TYR A 334 24.14 7.79 26.87
C TYR A 334 25.02 8.98 26.57
N ASP A 335 25.78 8.93 25.47
CA ASP A 335 26.49 10.08 24.92
C ASP A 335 25.81 10.46 23.59
N PHE A 336 25.50 11.75 23.43
CA PHE A 336 24.82 12.30 22.26
C PHE A 336 25.82 13.04 21.38
N PHE A 337 25.83 12.71 20.09
CA PHE A 337 26.71 13.32 19.09
C PHE A 337 25.89 13.90 17.95
N ASP A 338 26.42 14.95 17.32
CA ASP A 338 25.80 15.61 16.17
C ASP A 338 24.31 15.95 16.38
N PHE A 339 23.93 16.27 17.61
CA PHE A 339 22.56 16.56 17.99
C PHE A 339 22.05 17.81 17.28
N ARG A 340 21.06 17.71 16.39
CA ARG A 340 20.46 18.86 15.69
C ARG A 340 19.04 19.09 16.17
N ARG A 341 18.82 20.27 16.75
CA ARG A 341 17.51 20.74 17.20
C ARG A 341 16.59 21.02 16.01
N GLU A 342 15.29 20.87 16.23
CA GLU A 342 14.22 21.25 15.28
C GLU A 342 14.31 20.55 13.92
N PHE A 343 15.08 19.46 13.84
CA PHE A 343 15.15 18.64 12.65
C PHE A 343 13.88 17.81 12.56
N ARG A 344 13.04 18.12 11.56
CA ARG A 344 11.87 17.31 11.23
C ARG A 344 12.25 16.25 10.20
N PRO A 345 12.44 14.98 10.59
CA PRO A 345 12.70 13.93 9.63
C PRO A 345 11.56 13.85 8.61
N SER A 346 11.91 13.61 7.35
CA SER A 346 10.87 13.41 6.33
C SER A 346 10.01 12.21 6.71
N ARG A 347 8.72 12.25 6.39
CA ARG A 347 7.79 11.14 6.63
C ARG A 347 8.29 9.80 6.09
N TYR A 348 9.01 9.81 4.96
CA TYR A 348 9.58 8.61 4.35
C TYR A 348 10.66 7.94 5.20
N VAL A 349 11.36 8.72 6.02
CA VAL A 349 12.35 8.17 6.96
C VAL A 349 11.64 7.54 8.15
N LEU A 350 10.52 8.13 8.60
CA LEU A 350 9.73 7.64 9.73
C LEU A 350 8.85 6.41 9.40
N GLU A 351 8.65 6.11 8.13
CA GLU A 351 7.91 4.94 7.66
C GLU A 351 8.87 3.79 7.31
N PRO A 352 8.48 2.52 7.52
CA PRO A 352 9.25 1.39 7.03
C PRO A 352 9.58 1.55 5.55
N PRO A 353 10.73 1.02 5.08
CA PRO A 353 11.09 1.10 3.67
C PRO A 353 9.97 0.58 2.78
N LYS A 354 9.86 1.15 1.57
CA LYS A 354 8.90 0.68 0.57
C LYS A 354 9.13 -0.81 0.33
N ASP A 355 8.04 -1.55 0.17
CA ASP A 355 8.02 -3.00 -0.06
C ASP A 355 8.42 -3.90 1.14
N VAL A 356 8.58 -3.32 2.34
CA VAL A 356 8.79 -4.09 3.58
C VAL A 356 7.44 -4.44 4.22
N TYR A 357 7.15 -5.73 4.29
CA TYR A 357 5.96 -6.25 4.97
C TYR A 357 6.28 -6.58 6.42
N CYS A 358 5.60 -5.91 7.35
CA CYS A 358 5.71 -6.19 8.77
C CYS A 358 4.69 -7.25 9.18
N THR A 359 5.19 -8.45 9.50
CA THR A 359 4.38 -9.54 10.07
C THR A 359 3.69 -9.05 11.34
N ASP A 360 2.44 -9.46 11.55
CA ASP A 360 1.60 -9.10 12.70
C ASP A 360 1.20 -7.62 12.84
N ARG A 361 1.57 -6.79 11.86
CA ARG A 361 1.13 -5.39 11.82
C ARG A 361 -0.37 -5.32 11.61
N LYS A 362 -1.11 -4.84 12.62
CA LYS A 362 -2.55 -4.60 12.46
C LYS A 362 -2.74 -3.40 11.54
N THR A 363 -3.51 -3.58 10.48
CA THR A 363 -3.92 -2.46 9.63
C THR A 363 -4.85 -1.54 10.43
N TYR A 364 -4.33 -0.42 10.93
CA TYR A 364 -5.13 0.61 11.60
C TYR A 364 -5.84 1.53 10.60
N LEU A 365 -5.44 1.48 9.33
CA LEU A 365 -6.16 2.15 8.25
C LEU A 365 -7.32 1.27 7.82
N ASN A 366 -8.53 1.65 8.22
CA ASN A 366 -9.71 1.09 7.59
C ASN A 366 -9.62 1.38 6.09
N PRO A 367 -9.79 0.37 5.20
CA PRO A 367 -9.91 0.65 3.78
C PRO A 367 -11.04 1.67 3.60
N PRO A 368 -10.93 2.56 2.60
CA PRO A 368 -12.00 3.48 2.30
C PRO A 368 -13.34 2.75 2.22
N LYS A 369 -14.40 3.36 2.77
CA LYS A 369 -15.75 2.92 2.40
C LYS A 369 -15.88 3.11 0.89
N THR A 370 -16.17 2.03 0.19
CA THR A 370 -16.41 2.08 -1.25
C THR A 370 -17.66 2.92 -1.50
N VAL A 371 -17.59 3.80 -2.48
CA VAL A 371 -18.77 4.49 -3.00
C VAL A 371 -19.71 3.46 -3.65
N GLN A 372 -21.01 3.75 -3.64
CA GLN A 372 -22.02 2.84 -4.21
C GLN A 372 -21.89 2.75 -5.74
N SER A 373 -21.44 3.81 -6.40
CA SER A 373 -21.21 3.81 -7.84
C SER A 373 -19.87 4.45 -8.15
N PHE A 374 -19.18 3.88 -9.14
CA PHE A 374 -17.93 4.45 -9.64
C PHE A 374 -17.66 3.98 -11.06
N SER A 375 -16.80 4.72 -11.75
CA SER A 375 -16.18 4.31 -12.99
C SER A 375 -14.71 4.66 -12.98
N TYR A 376 -13.88 3.88 -13.65
CA TYR A 376 -12.48 4.20 -13.83
C TYR A 376 -11.95 3.58 -15.12
N LYS A 377 -10.84 4.11 -15.57
CA LYS A 377 -10.00 3.47 -16.58
C LYS A 377 -8.83 2.78 -15.90
N SER A 378 -8.40 1.67 -16.47
CA SER A 378 -7.28 0.93 -15.95
C SER A 378 -6.44 0.30 -17.03
N GLU A 379 -5.15 0.20 -16.72
CA GLU A 379 -4.21 -0.62 -17.48
C GLU A 379 -3.94 -1.88 -16.68
N HIS A 380 -4.44 -3.00 -17.20
CA HIS A 380 -4.11 -4.32 -16.71
C HIS A 380 -2.77 -4.74 -17.33
N ILE A 381 -1.73 -4.80 -16.52
CA ILE A 381 -0.40 -5.29 -16.87
C ILE A 381 -0.26 -6.70 -16.32
N THR A 382 -0.17 -7.68 -17.20
CA THR A 382 0.18 -9.07 -16.84
C THR A 382 1.50 -9.43 -17.47
N GLY A 383 2.31 -10.21 -16.75
CA GLY A 383 3.57 -10.69 -17.30
C GLY A 383 3.99 -12.03 -16.77
N VAL A 384 4.75 -12.73 -17.59
CA VAL A 384 5.39 -14.00 -17.24
C VAL A 384 6.85 -13.89 -17.65
N ASP A 385 7.74 -14.14 -16.70
CA ASP A 385 9.16 -14.29 -16.95
C ASP A 385 9.42 -15.79 -17.15
N ILE A 386 9.74 -16.21 -18.38
CA ILE A 386 9.99 -17.61 -18.72
C ILE A 386 11.50 -17.82 -18.81
N PRO A 387 12.11 -18.67 -17.95
CA PRO A 387 13.53 -18.99 -18.07
C PRO A 387 13.77 -19.87 -19.30
N PHE A 388 14.68 -19.44 -20.17
CA PHE A 388 15.20 -20.23 -21.27
C PHE A 388 16.64 -20.67 -20.96
N PRO A 389 16.97 -21.95 -21.09
CA PRO A 389 18.34 -22.41 -20.93
C PRO A 389 19.18 -21.86 -22.08
N SER A 390 20.16 -21.02 -21.75
CA SER A 390 21.32 -20.74 -22.61
C SER A 390 22.34 -21.84 -22.31
N GLY A 391 23.02 -22.36 -23.34
CA GLY A 391 23.83 -23.60 -23.26
C GLY A 391 24.98 -23.64 -22.23
N ASP A 392 25.23 -22.56 -21.48
CA ASP A 392 26.37 -22.38 -20.57
C ASP A 392 25.95 -22.23 -19.09
N ASN A 393 24.98 -23.01 -18.60
CA ASN A 393 24.34 -22.86 -17.27
C ASN A 393 23.66 -21.50 -17.01
N ASP A 394 23.74 -20.55 -17.93
CA ASP A 394 23.01 -19.29 -17.87
C ASP A 394 21.55 -19.49 -18.28
N THR A 395 20.64 -18.94 -17.47
CA THR A 395 19.22 -18.86 -17.84
C THR A 395 18.92 -17.45 -18.34
N PHE A 396 18.54 -17.32 -19.61
CA PHE A 396 18.02 -16.06 -20.12
C PHE A 396 16.52 -15.99 -19.80
N LEU A 397 16.09 -14.95 -19.08
CA LEU A 397 14.68 -14.73 -18.77
C LEU A 397 13.98 -14.02 -19.94
N LEU A 398 13.11 -14.73 -20.65
CA LEU A 398 12.22 -14.11 -21.62
C LEU A 398 11.03 -13.49 -20.88
N ARG A 399 11.02 -12.16 -20.80
CA ARG A 399 9.94 -11.41 -20.15
C ARG A 399 8.83 -11.10 -21.14
N PHE A 400 7.66 -11.69 -20.93
CA PHE A 400 6.45 -11.29 -21.62
C PHE A 400 5.69 -10.31 -20.75
N ARG A 401 5.36 -9.13 -21.28
CA ARG A 401 4.49 -8.15 -20.63
C ARG A 401 3.36 -7.79 -21.60
N GLY A 402 2.13 -7.98 -21.17
CA GLY A 402 0.93 -7.54 -21.89
C GLY A 402 0.29 -6.40 -21.13
N ILE A 403 0.00 -5.30 -21.82
CA ILE A 403 -0.73 -4.15 -21.30
C ILE A 403 -2.10 -4.12 -21.96
N PHE A 404 -3.15 -4.11 -21.15
CA PHE A 404 -4.53 -4.17 -21.59
C PHE A 404 -5.31 -2.99 -21.02
N PRO A 405 -5.68 -2.01 -21.85
CA PRO A 405 -6.57 -0.95 -21.41
C PRO A 405 -7.96 -1.53 -21.17
N LYS A 406 -8.60 -1.04 -20.11
CA LYS A 406 -9.88 -1.51 -19.62
C LYS A 406 -10.63 -0.34 -18.98
N ASP A 407 -11.89 -0.17 -19.36
CA ASP A 407 -12.78 0.80 -18.73
C ASP A 407 -13.81 0.03 -17.92
N GLU A 408 -14.05 0.45 -16.68
CA GLU A 408 -14.96 -0.21 -15.75
C GLU A 408 -15.98 0.78 -15.21
N TRP A 409 -17.22 0.30 -15.09
CA TRP A 409 -18.32 0.98 -14.43
C TRP A 409 -18.96 0.01 -13.45
N TYR A 410 -19.27 0.50 -12.27
CA TYR A 410 -19.92 -0.26 -11.22
C TYR A 410 -21.04 0.57 -10.62
N ASP A 411 -22.20 -0.05 -10.44
CA ASP A 411 -23.35 0.56 -9.80
C ASP A 411 -24.00 -0.45 -8.84
N TRP A 412 -23.84 -0.17 -7.54
CA TRP A 412 -24.37 -0.97 -6.45
C TRP A 412 -25.90 -0.95 -6.40
N ASP A 413 -26.51 0.22 -6.60
CA ASP A 413 -27.96 0.39 -6.40
C ASP A 413 -28.74 -0.36 -7.48
N THR A 414 -28.23 -0.38 -8.71
CA THR A 414 -28.81 -1.19 -9.78
C THR A 414 -28.22 -2.60 -9.87
N ARG A 415 -27.17 -2.91 -9.09
CA ARG A 415 -26.42 -4.17 -9.14
C ARG A 415 -25.96 -4.53 -10.56
N ILE A 416 -25.40 -3.54 -11.26
CA ILE A 416 -24.89 -3.70 -12.62
C ILE A 416 -23.40 -3.33 -12.64
N THR A 417 -22.62 -4.06 -13.43
CA THR A 417 -21.27 -3.62 -13.81
C THR A 417 -21.08 -3.71 -15.31
N ARG A 418 -20.31 -2.78 -15.87
CA ARG A 418 -19.83 -2.85 -17.24
C ARG A 418 -18.32 -2.83 -17.26
N MET A 419 -17.77 -3.58 -18.20
CA MET A 419 -16.36 -3.65 -18.48
C MET A 419 -16.14 -3.60 -19.99
N ASP A 420 -15.41 -2.59 -20.45
CA ASP A 420 -14.92 -2.54 -21.83
C ASP A 420 -13.45 -2.91 -21.83
N TYR A 421 -13.07 -3.92 -22.61
CA TYR A 421 -11.68 -4.37 -22.67
C TYR A 421 -11.30 -4.82 -24.08
N THR A 422 -10.03 -4.66 -24.41
CA THR A 422 -9.48 -5.23 -25.65
C THR A 422 -9.02 -6.66 -25.38
N PRO A 423 -9.60 -7.69 -26.01
CA PRO A 423 -9.18 -9.07 -25.78
C PRO A 423 -7.73 -9.30 -26.25
N PHE A 424 -7.06 -10.26 -25.60
CA PHE A 424 -5.67 -10.59 -25.92
C PHE A 424 -5.56 -11.24 -27.30
N TYR A 425 -4.81 -10.61 -28.19
CA TYR A 425 -4.37 -11.20 -29.45
C TYR A 425 -2.84 -11.28 -29.46
N VAL A 426 -2.31 -12.50 -29.58
CA VAL A 426 -0.85 -12.79 -29.59
C VAL A 426 -0.17 -12.24 -30.86
N ILE A 427 -0.93 -11.86 -31.90
CA ILE A 427 -0.39 -11.56 -33.23
C ILE A 427 -0.72 -10.11 -33.62
N ARG A 428 0.25 -9.42 -34.23
CA ARG A 428 0.23 -8.03 -34.72
C ARG A 428 -0.97 -7.76 -35.63
N ASN A 429 -2.12 -7.40 -35.06
CA ASN A 429 -3.20 -6.76 -35.78
C ASN A 429 -3.28 -5.30 -35.33
N GLU A 430 -2.89 -4.37 -36.19
CA GLU A 430 -2.88 -2.93 -35.91
C GLU A 430 -4.27 -2.40 -35.55
N ARG A 431 -5.35 -3.08 -36.00
CA ARG A 431 -6.74 -2.74 -35.67
C ARG A 431 -7.24 -3.32 -34.34
N ARG A 432 -6.35 -3.83 -33.49
CA ARG A 432 -6.75 -4.47 -32.22
C ARG A 432 -7.57 -3.57 -31.29
N PHE A 433 -7.31 -2.27 -31.28
CA PHE A 433 -8.05 -1.30 -30.46
C PHE A 433 -9.46 -1.01 -30.99
N GLU A 434 -9.75 -1.34 -32.25
CA GLU A 434 -11.09 -1.15 -32.82
C GLU A 434 -12.06 -2.25 -32.38
N ASN A 435 -11.54 -3.41 -31.95
CA ASN A 435 -12.32 -4.60 -31.59
C ASN A 435 -12.41 -4.81 -30.07
N PHE A 436 -12.84 -3.79 -29.33
CA PHE A 436 -13.12 -3.96 -27.91
C PHE A 436 -14.35 -4.85 -27.69
N THR A 437 -14.34 -5.57 -26.56
CA THR A 437 -15.47 -6.32 -26.05
C THR A 437 -16.04 -5.56 -24.87
N ARG A 438 -17.35 -5.28 -24.92
CA ARG A 438 -18.12 -4.76 -23.81
C ARG A 438 -18.79 -5.93 -23.11
N ARG A 439 -18.59 -6.05 -21.80
CA ARG A 439 -19.25 -7.05 -20.97
C ARG A 439 -20.05 -6.34 -19.90
N VAL A 440 -21.37 -6.48 -19.94
CA VAL A 440 -22.28 -5.95 -18.90
C VAL A 440 -22.74 -7.12 -18.06
N HIS A 441 -22.52 -7.09 -16.75
CA HIS A 441 -23.12 -8.05 -15.82
C HIS A 441 -24.30 -7.40 -15.12
N ASP A 442 -25.42 -8.09 -15.15
CA ASP A 442 -26.62 -7.78 -14.40
C ASP A 442 -26.82 -8.84 -13.34
N PHE A 443 -26.48 -8.48 -12.10
CA PHE A 443 -26.56 -9.38 -10.96
C PHE A 443 -28.01 -9.58 -10.48
N ASN A 444 -28.97 -8.75 -10.89
CA ASN A 444 -30.39 -8.99 -10.56
C ASN A 444 -30.93 -10.23 -11.26
N GLN A 445 -30.47 -10.46 -12.49
CA GLN A 445 -30.91 -11.58 -13.33
C GLN A 445 -29.89 -12.72 -13.37
N GLY A 446 -28.66 -12.50 -12.87
CA GLY A 446 -27.57 -13.45 -13.00
C GLY A 446 -27.08 -13.58 -14.45
N LEU A 447 -27.09 -12.49 -15.24
CA LEU A 447 -26.80 -12.51 -16.68
C LEU A 447 -25.63 -11.61 -17.10
N ALA A 448 -24.87 -12.08 -18.08
CA ALA A 448 -23.75 -11.37 -18.68
C ALA A 448 -24.00 -11.15 -20.17
N TYR A 449 -23.99 -9.90 -20.59
CA TYR A 449 -24.15 -9.46 -21.98
C TYR A 449 -22.76 -9.21 -22.55
N VAL A 450 -22.32 -10.05 -23.49
CA VAL A 450 -21.03 -9.93 -24.17
C VAL A 450 -21.27 -9.30 -25.54
N ILE A 451 -20.98 -8.01 -25.65
CA ILE A 451 -21.29 -7.16 -26.79
C ILE A 451 -19.98 -6.84 -27.53
N LYS A 452 -19.98 -7.01 -28.86
CA LYS A 452 -18.93 -6.54 -29.76
C LYS A 452 -19.55 -5.54 -30.73
N PRO A 453 -19.57 -4.24 -30.38
CA PRO A 453 -20.35 -3.23 -31.11
C PRO A 453 -19.99 -3.14 -32.60
N ARG A 454 -18.70 -3.28 -32.95
CA ARG A 454 -18.26 -3.26 -34.36
C ARG A 454 -18.77 -4.43 -35.19
N LEU A 455 -18.98 -5.57 -34.57
CA LEU A 455 -19.45 -6.79 -35.23
C LEU A 455 -20.97 -6.94 -35.20
N ASN A 456 -21.69 -5.97 -34.60
CA ASN A 456 -23.11 -6.10 -34.28
C ASN A 456 -23.43 -7.45 -33.61
N PHE A 457 -22.51 -7.92 -32.78
CA PHE A 457 -22.61 -9.24 -32.13
C PHE A 457 -22.91 -9.03 -30.66
N CYS A 458 -23.92 -9.73 -30.17
CA CYS A 458 -24.15 -9.89 -28.74
C CYS A 458 -24.38 -11.36 -28.41
N ASN A 459 -23.81 -11.79 -27.28
CA ASN A 459 -24.11 -13.07 -26.68
C ASN A 459 -24.54 -12.87 -25.23
N ILE A 460 -25.72 -13.35 -24.87
CA ILE A 460 -26.22 -13.35 -23.49
C ILE A 460 -25.84 -14.68 -22.88
N THR A 461 -24.96 -14.66 -21.89
CA THR A 461 -24.60 -15.83 -21.11
C THR A 461 -25.11 -15.66 -19.70
N LYS A 462 -25.20 -16.75 -18.95
CA LYS A 462 -25.30 -16.65 -17.50
C LYS A 462 -24.05 -15.92 -17.01
N ILE A 463 -24.19 -15.08 -15.98
CA ILE A 463 -23.05 -14.85 -15.10
C ILE A 463 -22.74 -16.25 -14.60
N GLU A 464 -21.54 -16.72 -14.88
CA GLU A 464 -21.10 -17.97 -14.29
C GLU A 464 -21.09 -17.72 -12.79
N ASN A 465 -22.20 -18.09 -12.13
CA ASN A 465 -22.25 -18.24 -10.69
C ASN A 465 -21.07 -19.16 -10.39
N HIS A 466 -20.10 -18.64 -9.66
CA HIS A 466 -19.16 -19.50 -8.98
C HIS A 466 -19.96 -20.25 -7.92
N TRP A 467 -20.60 -21.34 -8.34
CA TRP A 467 -21.25 -22.30 -7.47
C TRP A 467 -20.16 -23.01 -6.68
N GLU A 468 -19.85 -22.49 -5.51
CA GLU A 468 -18.94 -23.14 -4.58
C GLU A 468 -19.77 -24.02 -3.65
N ARG A 469 -19.96 -25.29 -4.06
CA ARG A 469 -20.52 -26.37 -3.21
C ARG A 469 -21.80 -26.01 -2.43
N GLY A 470 -22.73 -25.31 -3.09
CA GLY A 470 -24.08 -25.09 -2.56
C GLY A 470 -24.26 -23.92 -1.59
N ILE A 471 -23.31 -22.97 -1.55
CA ILE A 471 -23.46 -21.73 -0.76
C ILE A 471 -23.17 -20.51 -1.65
N GLU A 472 -24.11 -19.56 -1.67
CA GLU A 472 -24.01 -18.24 -2.28
C GLU A 472 -23.16 -17.34 -1.36
N THR A 473 -22.05 -16.74 -1.84
CA THR A 473 -21.14 -15.95 -0.98
C THR A 473 -20.86 -14.55 -1.52
N ASP A 474 -21.08 -13.55 -0.66
CA ASP A 474 -20.57 -12.18 -0.78
C ASP A 474 -19.11 -12.11 -0.31
N VAL A 475 -18.23 -11.45 -1.06
CA VAL A 475 -16.78 -11.42 -0.81
C VAL A 475 -16.35 -10.17 -0.04
N TRP A 476 -15.63 -10.37 1.08
CA TRP A 476 -14.79 -9.35 1.75
C TRP A 476 -13.38 -9.92 2.04
N VAL A 477 -12.37 -9.03 2.10
CA VAL A 477 -10.93 -9.25 1.81
C VAL A 477 -10.17 -10.18 2.78
N GLY A 478 -9.34 -11.08 2.20
CA GLY A 478 -8.28 -11.85 2.87
C GLY A 478 -7.64 -12.87 1.91
N VAL A 479 -6.35 -13.19 2.08
CA VAL A 479 -5.52 -14.09 1.24
C VAL A 479 -6.33 -15.20 0.55
N LYS A 480 -6.55 -15.10 -0.77
CA LYS A 480 -7.44 -16.00 -1.52
C LYS A 480 -6.63 -17.17 -2.06
N LYS A 481 -6.96 -18.42 -1.74
CA LYS A 481 -6.37 -19.57 -2.45
C LYS A 481 -6.92 -19.61 -3.88
N ASN A 482 -6.12 -19.27 -4.89
CA ASN A 482 -6.36 -19.49 -6.32
C ASN A 482 -6.83 -20.95 -6.52
N PRO A 483 -8.09 -21.18 -6.93
CA PRO A 483 -8.67 -22.51 -6.96
C PRO A 483 -8.20 -23.36 -8.15
N HIS A 484 -7.70 -22.74 -9.23
CA HIS A 484 -7.16 -23.47 -10.39
C HIS A 484 -5.75 -23.99 -10.13
N LEU A 485 -4.94 -23.18 -9.44
CA LEU A 485 -3.54 -23.48 -9.19
C LEU A 485 -3.30 -24.02 -7.77
N GLN A 486 -4.30 -23.96 -6.89
CA GLN A 486 -4.20 -24.23 -5.44
C GLN A 486 -3.22 -23.32 -4.68
N LEU A 487 -2.95 -22.13 -5.19
CA LEU A 487 -1.93 -21.20 -4.68
C LEU A 487 -2.55 -20.07 -3.90
N LYS A 488 -1.86 -19.42 -2.97
CA LYS A 488 -2.41 -18.23 -2.34
C LYS A 488 -2.28 -17.02 -3.28
N GLU A 489 -3.25 -16.14 -3.23
CA GLU A 489 -3.28 -14.87 -3.95
C GLU A 489 -3.28 -13.77 -2.91
N ASN A 490 -2.35 -12.84 -3.07
CA ASN A 490 -2.27 -11.65 -2.23
C ASN A 490 -2.66 -10.46 -3.08
N TYR A 491 -3.52 -9.60 -2.55
CA TYR A 491 -3.99 -8.39 -3.20
C TYR A 491 -3.47 -7.19 -2.40
N VAL A 492 -2.83 -6.24 -3.10
CA VAL A 492 -2.33 -5.00 -2.50
C VAL A 492 -3.00 -3.84 -3.21
N TRP A 493 -3.76 -3.06 -2.46
CA TRP A 493 -4.45 -1.87 -2.97
C TRP A 493 -3.70 -0.62 -2.55
N TYR A 494 -3.52 0.29 -3.50
CA TYR A 494 -2.91 1.58 -3.29
C TYR A 494 -3.99 2.64 -3.51
N PHE A 495 -4.15 3.52 -2.52
CA PHE A 495 -5.09 4.63 -2.57
C PHE A 495 -4.33 5.96 -2.54
N ALA A 496 -4.88 6.97 -3.21
CA ALA A 496 -4.39 8.33 -3.13
C ALA A 496 -4.49 8.85 -1.69
N SER A 497 -3.39 9.45 -1.24
CA SER A 497 -3.26 9.97 0.12
C SER A 497 -3.80 11.39 0.21
N PRO A 498 -4.17 11.88 1.42
CA PRO A 498 -4.50 13.29 1.63
C PRO A 498 -3.48 14.28 1.08
N LEU A 499 -2.20 13.89 1.10
CA LEU A 499 -1.07 14.68 0.59
C LEU A 499 -1.10 14.84 -0.94
N THR A 500 -1.76 13.94 -1.66
CA THR A 500 -1.88 14.01 -3.13
C THR A 500 -2.62 15.28 -3.55
N ASN A 501 -3.60 15.75 -2.77
CA ASN A 501 -4.26 17.03 -3.04
C ASN A 501 -3.32 18.23 -2.86
N GLU A 502 -2.42 18.17 -1.89
CA GLU A 502 -1.45 19.23 -1.59
C GLU A 502 -0.40 19.33 -2.70
N ILE A 503 0.14 18.19 -3.14
CA ILE A 503 1.15 18.11 -4.21
C ILE A 503 0.59 18.56 -5.56
N LEU A 504 -0.68 18.28 -5.85
CA LEU A 504 -1.34 18.74 -7.08
C LEU A 504 -1.67 20.25 -7.06
N GLY A 505 -1.17 21.00 -6.08
CA GLY A 505 -1.35 22.45 -6.01
C GLY A 505 -2.80 22.86 -5.76
N ARG A 506 -3.67 21.97 -5.25
CA ARG A 506 -5.01 22.33 -4.78
C ARG A 506 -4.92 23.02 -3.41
N GLN A 507 -4.14 24.10 -3.32
CA GLN A 507 -4.06 24.99 -2.16
C GLN A 507 -5.04 26.19 -2.29
N GLY A 508 -6.13 26.03 -3.03
CA GLY A 508 -7.25 26.96 -2.95
C GLY A 508 -8.02 26.78 -1.63
N PRO A 509 -8.79 27.78 -1.17
CA PRO A 509 -9.75 27.58 -0.10
C PRO A 509 -10.56 26.32 -0.44
N LYS A 510 -10.72 25.41 0.54
CA LYS A 510 -11.53 24.20 0.39
C LYS A 510 -12.91 24.58 -0.13
N LEU A 511 -13.10 24.63 -1.46
CA LEU A 511 -14.42 24.75 -2.02
C LEU A 511 -15.13 23.44 -1.65
N PRO A 512 -16.28 23.48 -0.96
CA PRO A 512 -16.97 22.29 -0.47
C PRO A 512 -17.37 21.27 -1.56
N SER A 513 -17.23 21.65 -2.83
CA SER A 513 -17.71 20.93 -4.01
C SER A 513 -16.64 20.14 -4.76
N LEU A 514 -15.34 20.29 -4.49
CA LEU A 514 -14.31 19.53 -5.21
C LEU A 514 -14.02 18.20 -4.49
N PRO A 515 -14.21 17.04 -5.13
CA PRO A 515 -13.87 15.76 -4.53
C PRO A 515 -12.38 15.73 -4.21
N THR A 516 -12.05 15.56 -2.93
CA THR A 516 -10.69 15.26 -2.48
C THR A 516 -10.28 13.94 -3.12
N LEU A 517 -9.09 13.86 -3.71
CA LEU A 517 -8.56 12.60 -4.27
C LEU A 517 -8.26 11.56 -3.18
N ASP A 518 -8.39 11.95 -1.92
CA ASP A 518 -8.25 11.09 -0.75
C ASP A 518 -9.09 9.85 -0.95
N LYS A 519 -8.47 8.68 -0.79
CA LYS A 519 -9.14 7.38 -0.84
C LYS A 519 -9.57 6.93 -2.25
N VAL A 520 -9.15 7.61 -3.31
CA VAL A 520 -9.31 7.12 -4.68
C VAL A 520 -8.32 5.99 -4.94
N PRO A 521 -8.74 4.80 -5.44
CA PRO A 521 -7.82 3.73 -5.78
C PRO A 521 -6.96 4.15 -6.98
N VAL A 522 -5.64 4.00 -6.87
CA VAL A 522 -4.66 4.36 -7.92
C VAL A 522 -3.95 3.15 -8.51
N LYS A 523 -3.84 2.07 -7.74
CA LYS A 523 -3.19 0.84 -8.20
C LYS A 523 -3.70 -0.36 -7.41
N MET A 524 -3.81 -1.52 -8.07
CA MET A 524 -3.98 -2.81 -7.40
C MET A 524 -2.95 -3.79 -7.93
N GLU A 525 -2.27 -4.50 -7.04
CA GLU A 525 -1.37 -5.60 -7.40
C GLU A 525 -1.92 -6.91 -6.89
N LYS A 526 -1.78 -7.95 -7.73
CA LYS A 526 -2.17 -9.31 -7.42
C LYS A 526 -0.97 -10.24 -7.61
N TYR A 527 -0.62 -10.92 -6.53
CA TYR A 527 0.45 -11.91 -6.48
C TYR A 527 -0.15 -13.32 -6.43
N ILE A 528 0.58 -14.31 -6.95
CA ILE A 528 0.21 -15.73 -6.92
C ILE A 528 1.40 -16.48 -6.33
N SER A 529 1.20 -17.31 -5.29
CA SER A 529 2.29 -17.84 -4.45
C SER A 529 3.31 -18.77 -5.10
N LEU A 530 3.19 -19.14 -6.38
CA LEU A 530 4.16 -20.05 -7.00
C LEU A 530 5.51 -19.39 -7.30
N MET A 531 5.56 -18.06 -7.40
CA MET A 531 6.79 -17.32 -7.72
C MET A 531 6.90 -16.13 -6.77
N GLU A 532 7.68 -16.28 -5.70
CA GLU A 532 8.06 -15.15 -4.86
C GLU A 532 8.78 -14.09 -5.71
N GLY A 533 8.34 -12.83 -5.59
CA GLY A 533 9.04 -11.68 -6.19
C GLY A 533 8.47 -11.11 -7.50
N LEU A 534 7.40 -11.66 -8.09
CA LEU A 534 6.77 -11.08 -9.28
C LEU A 534 5.26 -10.85 -9.10
N PRO A 535 4.75 -9.61 -9.28
CA PRO A 535 3.32 -9.41 -9.41
C PRO A 535 2.87 -10.12 -10.70
N HIS A 536 1.88 -10.99 -10.56
CA HIS A 536 1.31 -11.69 -11.70
C HIS A 536 0.38 -10.78 -12.48
N VAL A 537 -0.24 -9.82 -11.78
CA VAL A 537 -1.12 -8.82 -12.39
C VAL A 537 -1.00 -7.49 -11.64
N ILE A 538 -0.82 -6.41 -12.39
CA ILE A 538 -0.88 -5.02 -11.89
C ILE A 538 -2.04 -4.33 -12.61
N TYR A 539 -2.85 -3.59 -11.86
CA TYR A 539 -3.86 -2.67 -12.38
C TYR A 539 -3.42 -1.27 -12.02
N ASN A 540 -3.09 -0.44 -13.01
CA ASN A 540 -2.95 1.00 -12.80
C ASN A 540 -4.31 1.63 -13.03
N ILE A 541 -4.85 2.35 -12.05
CA ILE A 541 -6.20 2.94 -12.09
C ILE A 541 -6.07 4.44 -12.28
N TYR A 542 -6.82 4.99 -13.23
CA TYR A 542 -6.85 6.40 -13.58
C TYR A 542 -8.26 6.82 -14.02
N ASP A 543 -8.51 8.13 -14.12
CA ASP A 543 -9.82 8.68 -14.51
C ASP A 543 -10.97 8.15 -13.63
N TYR A 544 -10.71 8.02 -12.32
CA TYR A 544 -11.70 7.55 -11.36
C TYR A 544 -12.78 8.63 -11.14
N ASN A 545 -14.02 8.26 -11.38
CA ASN A 545 -15.20 9.07 -11.12
C ASN A 545 -16.15 8.30 -10.19
N SER A 546 -16.60 8.93 -9.12
CA SER A 546 -17.58 8.37 -8.17
C SER A 546 -19.02 8.82 -8.44
N GLU A 547 -19.26 9.52 -9.55
CA GLU A 547 -20.59 9.92 -9.97
C GLU A 547 -21.39 8.74 -10.49
N ILE A 548 -22.72 8.89 -10.46
CA ILE A 548 -23.65 7.91 -11.01
C ILE A 548 -23.33 7.72 -12.50
N PRO A 549 -23.11 6.48 -12.96
CA PRO A 549 -22.82 6.23 -14.37
C PRO A 549 -24.02 6.63 -15.22
N HIS A 550 -23.75 7.29 -16.36
CA HIS A 550 -24.80 7.62 -17.31
C HIS A 550 -25.57 6.36 -17.73
N THR A 551 -26.90 6.44 -17.80
CA THR A 551 -27.76 5.28 -18.09
C THR A 551 -27.42 4.59 -19.42
N HIS A 552 -27.03 5.36 -20.44
CA HIS A 552 -26.61 4.84 -21.74
C HIS A 552 -25.32 3.99 -21.67
N LYS A 553 -24.53 4.08 -20.60
CA LYS A 553 -23.36 3.22 -20.41
C LYS A 553 -23.76 1.77 -20.20
N HIS A 554 -24.98 1.46 -19.81
CA HIS A 554 -25.41 0.06 -19.63
C HIS A 554 -26.30 -0.43 -20.79
N ASP A 555 -26.22 0.21 -21.96
CA ASP A 555 -27.03 -0.13 -23.12
C ASP A 555 -26.73 -1.55 -23.65
N VAL A 556 -27.69 -2.45 -23.46
CA VAL A 556 -27.70 -3.83 -23.97
C VAL A 556 -28.65 -4.04 -25.16
N SER A 557 -29.19 -2.97 -25.77
CA SER A 557 -30.18 -3.04 -26.86
C SER A 557 -29.68 -3.79 -28.10
N LEU A 558 -28.36 -3.85 -28.32
CA LEU A 558 -27.76 -4.63 -29.41
C LEU A 558 -28.04 -6.14 -29.29
N CYS A 559 -28.41 -6.61 -28.09
CA CYS A 559 -28.73 -8.01 -27.82
C CYS A 559 -30.17 -8.39 -28.16
N PHE A 560 -31.00 -7.42 -28.57
CA PHE A 560 -32.42 -7.60 -28.82
C PHE A 560 -32.77 -7.24 -30.26
N SER A 561 -33.63 -8.05 -30.89
CA SER A 561 -34.15 -7.73 -32.21
C SER A 561 -35.15 -6.55 -32.13
N PRO A 562 -35.44 -5.85 -33.25
CA PRO A 562 -36.45 -4.79 -33.24
C PRO A 562 -37.81 -5.21 -32.67
N SER A 563 -38.23 -6.47 -32.89
CA SER A 563 -39.50 -6.99 -32.37
C SER A 563 -39.49 -7.28 -30.88
N GLN A 564 -38.31 -7.30 -30.25
CA GLN A 564 -38.12 -7.52 -28.81
C GLN A 564 -37.93 -6.19 -28.06
N MET A 565 -38.29 -5.07 -28.68
CA MET A 565 -38.15 -3.74 -28.12
C MET A 565 -39.40 -2.93 -28.43
N ARG A 566 -39.88 -2.19 -27.44
CA ARG A 566 -40.97 -1.22 -27.62
C ARG A 566 -40.56 0.10 -27.00
N HIS A 567 -40.90 1.19 -27.70
CA HIS A 567 -40.49 2.54 -27.34
C HIS A 567 -41.67 3.31 -26.81
N PHE A 568 -41.49 3.97 -25.68
CA PHE A 568 -42.54 4.70 -25.01
C PHE A 568 -42.06 6.08 -24.61
N LYS A 569 -43.02 6.96 -24.41
CA LYS A 569 -42.81 8.23 -23.74
C LYS A 569 -43.92 8.52 -22.76
N PHE A 570 -43.59 9.25 -21.69
CA PHE A 570 -44.56 9.81 -20.77
C PHE A 570 -44.08 11.19 -20.32
N ASP A 571 -44.98 11.97 -19.72
CA ASP A 571 -44.70 13.35 -19.36
C ASP A 571 -44.51 13.51 -17.85
N LEU A 572 -43.49 14.27 -17.48
CA LEU A 572 -43.29 14.85 -16.14
C LEU A 572 -43.68 16.36 -16.17
N PRO A 573 -44.01 16.98 -15.03
CA PRO A 573 -44.33 18.41 -14.96
C PRO A 573 -43.26 19.30 -15.58
N ALA A 574 -43.63 20.40 -16.26
CA ALA A 574 -42.68 21.28 -16.95
C ALA A 574 -41.53 21.81 -16.08
N ASN A 575 -41.78 22.04 -14.78
CA ASN A 575 -40.78 22.55 -13.84
C ASN A 575 -39.84 21.46 -13.27
N SER A 576 -39.92 20.22 -13.76
CA SER A 576 -39.16 19.08 -13.21
C SER A 576 -37.64 19.29 -13.26
N LEU A 577 -37.09 19.82 -14.36
CA LEU A 577 -35.65 20.08 -14.42
C LEU A 577 -35.22 21.22 -13.52
N ASN A 578 -36.03 22.27 -13.38
CA ASN A 578 -35.71 23.38 -12.48
C ASN A 578 -35.64 22.88 -11.02
N LYS A 579 -36.58 22.00 -10.63
CA LYS A 579 -36.61 21.37 -9.31
C LYS A 579 -35.40 20.48 -9.02
N THR A 580 -34.80 19.91 -10.06
CA THR A 580 -33.62 19.05 -9.95
C THR A 580 -32.33 19.78 -10.33
N PHE A 581 -32.32 21.11 -10.32
CA PHE A 581 -31.16 21.94 -10.65
C PHE A 581 -30.54 21.60 -12.01
N TYR A 582 -31.37 21.19 -12.97
CA TYR A 582 -30.97 20.76 -14.31
C TYR A 582 -30.03 19.55 -14.35
N LEU A 583 -30.02 18.72 -13.29
CA LEU A 583 -29.28 17.45 -13.24
C LEU A 583 -29.97 16.36 -14.08
N ARG A 584 -29.95 16.51 -15.41
CA ARG A 584 -30.62 15.63 -16.37
C ARG A 584 -30.27 14.16 -16.15
N GLU A 585 -29.00 13.84 -15.88
CA GLU A 585 -28.55 12.45 -15.74
C GLU A 585 -29.09 11.80 -14.45
N ASN A 586 -29.19 12.54 -13.34
CA ASN A 586 -29.83 12.07 -12.12
C ASN A 586 -31.32 11.80 -12.35
N VAL A 587 -32.00 12.66 -13.10
CA VAL A 587 -33.42 12.44 -13.48
C VAL A 587 -33.55 11.19 -14.34
N LYS A 588 -32.68 11.02 -15.35
CA LYS A 588 -32.69 9.82 -16.20
C LYS A 588 -32.47 8.55 -15.38
N TYR A 589 -31.50 8.57 -14.49
CA TYR A 589 -31.16 7.44 -13.63
C TYR A 589 -32.30 7.08 -12.67
N ALA A 590 -32.85 8.08 -11.98
CA ALA A 590 -34.01 7.89 -11.11
C ALA A 590 -35.23 7.36 -11.87
N ALA A 591 -35.51 7.91 -13.07
CA ALA A 591 -36.60 7.44 -13.92
C ALA A 591 -36.39 5.98 -14.34
N MET A 592 -35.17 5.60 -14.72
CA MET A 592 -34.82 4.21 -15.04
C MET A 592 -35.10 3.26 -13.86
N GLN A 593 -34.65 3.61 -12.66
CA GLN A 593 -34.89 2.82 -11.45
C GLN A 593 -36.38 2.70 -11.09
N THR A 594 -37.11 3.82 -11.12
CA THR A 594 -38.56 3.85 -10.84
C THR A 594 -39.32 3.00 -11.85
N LEU A 595 -39.04 3.16 -13.15
CA LEU A 595 -39.68 2.38 -14.21
C LEU A 595 -39.36 0.89 -14.07
N ALA A 596 -38.10 0.53 -13.82
CA ALA A 596 -37.67 -0.86 -13.67
C ALA A 596 -38.35 -1.54 -12.47
N THR A 597 -38.40 -0.84 -11.34
CA THR A 597 -39.07 -1.32 -10.11
C THR A 597 -40.57 -1.50 -10.32
N THR A 598 -41.21 -0.52 -10.96
CA THR A 598 -42.66 -0.54 -11.27
C THR A 598 -43.00 -1.69 -12.20
N ALA A 599 -42.21 -1.86 -13.26
CA ALA A 599 -42.39 -2.91 -14.26
C ALA A 599 -41.94 -4.29 -13.78
N LYS A 600 -41.31 -4.42 -12.62
CA LYS A 600 -40.69 -5.65 -12.12
C LYS A 600 -39.73 -6.27 -13.15
N VAL A 601 -38.86 -5.42 -13.69
CA VAL A 601 -37.80 -5.81 -14.63
C VAL A 601 -36.45 -5.31 -14.14
N SER A 602 -35.37 -5.94 -14.60
CA SER A 602 -34.03 -5.40 -14.32
C SER A 602 -33.83 -3.99 -14.90
N PRO A 603 -33.11 -3.08 -14.21
CA PRO A 603 -32.87 -1.71 -14.69
C PRO A 603 -32.29 -1.61 -16.10
N ILE A 604 -31.42 -2.53 -16.54
CA ILE A 604 -30.88 -2.54 -17.92
C ILE A 604 -31.94 -2.77 -19.00
N ARG A 605 -33.13 -3.31 -18.65
CA ARG A 605 -34.24 -3.50 -19.59
C ARG A 605 -35.02 -2.21 -19.84
N ILE A 606 -34.84 -1.19 -19.00
CA ILE A 606 -35.29 0.18 -19.26
C ILE A 606 -34.11 0.94 -19.85
N ASN A 607 -34.10 1.10 -21.16
CA ASN A 607 -32.91 1.52 -21.88
C ASN A 607 -33.18 2.75 -22.74
N ARG A 608 -32.10 3.42 -23.18
CA ARG A 608 -32.12 4.56 -24.11
C ARG A 608 -33.04 5.68 -23.65
N LEU A 609 -32.89 6.03 -22.37
CA LEU A 609 -33.72 7.03 -21.72
C LEU A 609 -33.25 8.45 -22.09
N GLU A 610 -34.16 9.26 -22.62
CA GLU A 610 -33.93 10.62 -23.11
C GLU A 610 -34.92 11.60 -22.47
N LEU A 611 -34.49 12.84 -22.30
CA LEU A 611 -35.27 13.91 -21.67
C LEU A 611 -35.39 15.09 -22.63
N ASN A 612 -36.61 15.34 -23.11
CA ASN A 612 -36.92 16.45 -24.00
C ASN A 612 -37.81 17.47 -23.29
N GLU A 613 -37.39 18.73 -23.26
CA GLU A 613 -38.21 19.81 -22.72
C GLU A 613 -39.21 20.28 -23.76
N THR A 614 -40.48 20.31 -23.39
CA THR A 614 -41.55 20.95 -24.17
C THR A 614 -42.09 22.16 -23.40
N ALA A 615 -42.92 22.98 -24.05
CA ALA A 615 -43.52 24.14 -23.38
C ALA A 615 -44.40 23.78 -22.17
N THR A 616 -44.93 22.55 -22.12
CA THR A 616 -45.94 22.12 -21.13
C THR A 616 -45.49 20.99 -20.22
N ALA A 617 -44.41 20.28 -20.57
CA ALA A 617 -43.95 19.11 -19.85
C ALA A 617 -42.46 18.78 -20.12
N LEU A 618 -41.87 17.99 -19.24
CA LEU A 618 -40.61 17.29 -19.50
C LEU A 618 -40.95 15.88 -20.00
N GLU A 619 -40.75 15.65 -21.29
CA GLU A 619 -41.02 14.36 -21.95
C GLU A 619 -39.88 13.38 -21.64
N VAL A 620 -40.22 12.21 -21.08
CA VAL A 620 -39.30 11.12 -20.80
C VAL A 620 -39.53 10.03 -21.84
N THR A 621 -38.59 9.88 -22.77
CA THR A 621 -38.62 8.81 -23.78
C THR A 621 -37.74 7.65 -23.33
N PHE A 622 -38.19 6.41 -23.47
CA PHE A 622 -37.44 5.22 -23.05
C PHE A 622 -37.83 3.99 -23.89
N THR A 623 -37.02 2.94 -23.81
CA THR A 623 -37.25 1.64 -24.45
C THR A 623 -37.39 0.56 -23.40
N VAL A 624 -38.41 -0.29 -23.53
CA VAL A 624 -38.56 -1.52 -22.74
C VAL A 624 -38.08 -2.69 -23.59
N LEU A 625 -37.12 -3.45 -23.06
CA LEU A 625 -36.58 -4.65 -23.70
C LEU A 625 -37.36 -5.89 -23.26
N GLU A 626 -37.53 -6.86 -24.17
CA GLU A 626 -38.12 -8.16 -23.84
C GLU A 626 -37.27 -8.97 -22.84
N LYS A 627 -37.90 -9.92 -22.16
CA LYS A 627 -37.22 -10.88 -21.31
C LYS A 627 -36.19 -11.67 -22.14
N PRO A 628 -34.92 -11.72 -21.71
CA PRO A 628 -33.90 -12.43 -22.48
C PRO A 628 -34.20 -13.93 -22.53
N SER A 629 -34.10 -14.53 -23.72
CA SER A 629 -34.27 -15.96 -23.93
C SER A 629 -32.98 -16.71 -23.59
N ILE A 630 -32.87 -17.25 -22.37
CA ILE A 630 -31.69 -18.04 -21.94
C ILE A 630 -32.04 -19.52 -21.83
N VAL A 631 -31.12 -20.36 -22.29
CA VAL A 631 -31.20 -21.82 -22.15
C VAL A 631 -30.63 -22.24 -20.78
N GLY A 632 -31.49 -22.81 -19.94
CA GLY A 632 -31.16 -23.43 -18.65
C GLY A 632 -31.42 -22.55 -17.41
N ASP A 633 -31.33 -23.16 -16.23
CA ASP A 633 -31.69 -22.52 -14.95
C ASP A 633 -30.72 -21.40 -14.53
N VAL A 634 -31.20 -20.15 -14.49
CA VAL A 634 -30.48 -19.00 -13.92
C VAL A 634 -31.26 -18.53 -12.70
N PRO A 635 -30.66 -18.48 -11.51
CA PRO A 635 -31.28 -17.84 -10.35
C PRO A 635 -31.65 -16.39 -10.70
N GLY A 636 -32.89 -15.97 -10.41
CA GLY A 636 -33.39 -14.62 -10.67
C GLY A 636 -34.03 -14.40 -12.05
N ALA A 637 -33.63 -15.13 -13.11
CA ALA A 637 -34.20 -14.94 -14.46
C ALA A 637 -35.71 -15.24 -14.57
N GLY A 638 -36.29 -15.94 -13.59
CA GLY A 638 -37.73 -16.21 -13.50
C GLY A 638 -38.57 -15.02 -13.02
N MET A 639 -38.00 -14.07 -12.28
CA MET A 639 -38.76 -13.02 -11.57
C MET A 639 -39.16 -11.84 -12.45
N ASP A 640 -38.52 -11.69 -13.61
CA ASP A 640 -38.79 -10.60 -14.54
C ASP A 640 -40.11 -10.77 -15.30
N SER A 641 -40.93 -9.73 -15.28
CA SER A 641 -42.14 -9.60 -16.09
C SER A 641 -41.81 -9.53 -17.59
N SER A 642 -42.74 -10.03 -18.43
CA SER A 642 -42.63 -9.88 -19.89
C SER A 642 -42.71 -8.41 -20.32
N MET A 643 -42.26 -8.07 -21.53
CA MET A 643 -42.36 -6.69 -22.03
C MET A 643 -43.81 -6.17 -22.02
N ALA A 644 -44.78 -7.00 -22.41
CA ALA A 644 -46.19 -6.61 -22.42
C ALA A 644 -46.71 -6.33 -21.01
N GLU A 645 -46.43 -7.22 -20.06
CA GLU A 645 -46.82 -7.08 -18.65
C GLU A 645 -46.15 -5.87 -17.99
N ALA A 646 -44.85 -5.66 -18.24
CA ALA A 646 -44.10 -4.50 -17.77
C ALA A 646 -44.74 -3.17 -18.21
N VAL A 647 -45.21 -3.10 -19.46
CA VAL A 647 -45.86 -1.90 -20.00
C VAL A 647 -47.21 -1.64 -19.35
N GLU A 648 -48.03 -2.67 -19.14
CA GLU A 648 -49.30 -2.52 -18.43
C GLU A 648 -49.09 -2.08 -16.98
N LEU A 649 -48.11 -2.65 -16.26
CA LEU A 649 -47.77 -2.23 -14.90
C LEU A 649 -47.34 -0.76 -14.83
N ILE A 650 -46.52 -0.30 -15.79
CA ILE A 650 -46.13 1.12 -15.89
C ILE A 650 -47.36 1.99 -16.17
N ARG A 651 -48.23 1.57 -17.10
CA ARG A 651 -49.46 2.31 -17.45
C ARG A 651 -50.38 2.46 -16.25
N ASP A 652 -50.71 1.36 -15.57
CA ASP A 652 -51.60 1.34 -14.41
C ASP A 652 -51.07 2.23 -13.27
N THR A 653 -49.76 2.19 -13.03
CA THR A 653 -49.09 2.99 -11.99
C THR A 653 -49.03 4.48 -12.37
N LEU A 654 -48.84 4.79 -13.65
CA LEU A 654 -48.87 6.18 -14.14
C LEU A 654 -50.28 6.76 -14.08
N ASP A 655 -51.29 6.03 -14.57
CA ASP A 655 -52.67 6.49 -14.66
C ASP A 655 -53.32 6.64 -13.27
N SER A 656 -52.86 5.87 -12.30
CA SER A 656 -53.23 6.03 -10.88
C SER A 656 -52.46 7.14 -10.15
N SER A 657 -51.61 7.91 -10.85
CA SER A 657 -50.73 8.95 -10.25
C SER A 657 -49.74 8.42 -9.20
N GLN A 658 -49.41 7.13 -9.24
CA GLN A 658 -48.50 6.48 -8.28
C GLN A 658 -47.06 6.37 -8.79
N LEU A 659 -46.81 6.70 -10.07
CA LEU A 659 -45.46 6.71 -10.63
C LEU A 659 -44.69 7.94 -10.14
N VAL A 660 -43.90 7.76 -9.07
CA VAL A 660 -43.08 8.82 -8.46
C VAL A 660 -41.59 8.55 -8.73
N VAL A 661 -40.95 9.46 -9.44
CA VAL A 661 -39.51 9.46 -9.70
C VAL A 661 -38.80 10.19 -8.57
N HIS A 662 -38.02 9.45 -7.78
CA HIS A 662 -37.26 9.97 -6.64
C HIS A 662 -35.86 10.36 -7.08
N VAL A 663 -35.63 11.66 -7.27
CA VAL A 663 -34.34 12.18 -7.74
C VAL A 663 -33.50 12.56 -6.54
N LYS A 664 -32.51 11.72 -6.24
CA LYS A 664 -31.50 12.00 -5.22
C LYS A 664 -30.33 12.76 -5.82
N PHE A 665 -29.93 13.85 -5.18
CA PHE A 665 -28.69 14.54 -5.50
C PHE A 665 -28.05 15.13 -4.23
N GLY A 666 -26.72 15.04 -4.16
CA GLY A 666 -25.94 15.55 -3.04
C GLY A 666 -25.23 16.84 -3.42
N LEU A 667 -25.35 17.88 -2.60
CA LEU A 667 -24.50 19.08 -2.71
C LEU A 667 -23.21 18.84 -1.93
N GLY A 668 -22.25 18.15 -2.55
CA GLY A 668 -20.88 18.00 -2.04
C GLY A 668 -20.73 17.23 -0.72
N THR A 669 -19.50 17.18 -0.21
CA THR A 669 -18.97 16.25 0.81
C THR A 669 -19.55 16.39 2.24
N GLY A 670 -20.63 17.17 2.42
CA GLY A 670 -21.29 17.40 3.71
C GLY A 670 -22.48 16.48 4.03
N GLY A 671 -22.84 15.56 3.12
CA GLY A 671 -23.94 14.61 3.36
C GLY A 671 -25.36 15.21 3.31
N LEU A 672 -25.51 16.44 2.80
CA LEU A 672 -26.82 17.02 2.48
C LEU A 672 -27.31 16.42 1.16
N PHE A 673 -28.16 15.41 1.28
CA PHE A 673 -28.88 14.81 0.16
C PHE A 673 -30.27 15.42 0.07
N PHE A 674 -30.62 15.93 -1.11
CA PHE A 674 -31.98 16.33 -1.43
C PHE A 674 -32.65 15.17 -2.17
N ASP A 675 -33.89 14.88 -1.79
CA ASP A 675 -34.76 13.91 -2.46
C ASP A 675 -35.94 14.68 -3.03
N GLU A 676 -35.91 14.93 -4.34
CA GLU A 676 -37.00 15.60 -5.04
C GLU A 676 -37.91 14.56 -5.70
N LYS A 677 -39.22 14.70 -5.47
CA LYS A 677 -40.23 13.78 -5.99
C LYS A 677 -40.90 14.36 -7.23
N LEU A 678 -40.73 13.69 -8.38
CA LEU A 678 -41.38 14.05 -9.62
C LEU A 678 -42.50 13.03 -9.91
N VAL A 679 -43.75 13.48 -9.90
CA VAL A 679 -44.91 12.62 -10.15
C VAL A 679 -45.21 12.61 -11.65
N GLY A 680 -45.30 11.43 -12.27
CA GLY A 680 -45.69 11.25 -13.67
C GLY A 680 -47.11 11.75 -13.93
N LEU A 681 -47.33 12.39 -15.09
CA LEU A 681 -48.64 12.88 -15.49
C LEU A 681 -49.53 11.72 -15.97
N PRO A 682 -50.71 11.49 -15.37
CA PRO A 682 -51.62 10.40 -15.76
C PRO A 682 -52.06 10.49 -17.23
N GLY A 683 -52.26 9.35 -17.89
CA GLY A 683 -52.75 9.27 -19.27
C GLY A 683 -51.76 9.74 -20.34
N THR A 684 -50.50 9.97 -19.98
CA THR A 684 -49.47 10.49 -20.92
C THR A 684 -48.57 9.40 -21.51
N LEU A 685 -48.66 8.15 -21.05
CA LEU A 685 -47.88 7.05 -21.62
C LEU A 685 -48.34 6.76 -23.06
N ARG A 686 -47.44 6.95 -24.02
CA ARG A 686 -47.68 6.71 -25.44
C ARG A 686 -46.58 5.85 -26.03
N GLU A 687 -46.96 4.86 -26.82
CA GLU A 687 -46.01 4.14 -27.67
C GLU A 687 -45.62 5.02 -28.85
N ILE A 688 -44.35 4.98 -29.23
CA ILE A 688 -43.80 5.74 -30.35
C ILE A 688 -43.05 4.80 -31.28
N ASP A 689 -43.05 5.12 -32.57
CA ASP A 689 -42.11 4.52 -33.50
C ASP A 689 -40.79 5.29 -33.44
N ARG A 690 -39.68 4.57 -33.27
CA ARG A 690 -38.36 5.15 -33.09
C ARG A 690 -37.43 4.50 -34.11
N ASP A 691 -37.12 5.24 -35.18
CA ASP A 691 -36.24 4.73 -36.24
C ASP A 691 -34.78 4.71 -35.76
N ASP A 692 -34.42 3.57 -35.17
CA ASP A 692 -33.24 3.44 -34.34
C ASP A 692 -32.15 2.55 -34.92
N GLY A 693 -32.31 2.09 -36.16
CA GLY A 693 -31.43 1.09 -36.79
C GLY A 693 -29.95 1.47 -36.74
N PHE A 694 -29.62 2.77 -36.78
CA PHE A 694 -28.24 3.26 -36.80
C PHE A 694 -27.58 3.49 -35.43
N ILE A 695 -28.35 3.62 -34.35
CA ILE A 695 -27.88 4.11 -33.02
C ILE A 695 -27.74 2.98 -31.98
N ARG A 696 -28.30 1.78 -32.21
CA ARG A 696 -28.28 0.67 -31.23
C ARG A 696 -26.88 0.33 -30.71
N GLY A 697 -26.70 0.33 -29.39
CA GLY A 697 -25.46 -0.11 -28.72
C GLY A 697 -24.20 0.72 -29.05
N LYS A 698 -24.32 1.73 -29.91
CA LYS A 698 -23.27 2.69 -30.18
C LYS A 698 -23.41 3.78 -29.14
N GLU A 699 -22.42 3.88 -28.26
CA GLU A 699 -22.17 5.19 -27.68
C GLU A 699 -21.94 6.12 -28.87
N THR A 700 -22.79 7.13 -29.01
CA THR A 700 -22.38 8.32 -29.72
C THR A 700 -21.18 8.80 -28.93
N LEU A 701 -19.98 8.39 -29.35
CA LEU A 701 -18.77 9.09 -29.03
C LEU A 701 -19.11 10.52 -29.44
N VAL A 702 -19.44 11.36 -28.46
CA VAL A 702 -19.40 12.80 -28.59
C VAL A 702 -17.91 13.15 -28.65
N GLY A 703 -17.24 12.59 -29.66
CA GLY A 703 -15.99 13.11 -30.13
C GLY A 703 -16.33 14.43 -30.78
N TYR A 704 -15.39 15.36 -30.70
CA TYR A 704 -15.44 16.58 -31.48
C TYR A 704 -15.84 16.22 -32.90
N THR A 705 -16.94 16.80 -33.38
CA THR A 705 -17.30 16.66 -34.76
C THR A 705 -16.15 17.20 -35.61
N SER A 706 -16.05 16.78 -36.87
CA SER A 706 -15.09 17.40 -37.79
C SER A 706 -15.27 18.93 -37.84
N GLY A 707 -16.49 19.42 -37.64
CA GLY A 707 -16.80 20.85 -37.47
C GLY A 707 -16.20 21.47 -36.20
N ASP A 708 -16.26 20.78 -35.05
CA ASP A 708 -15.70 21.28 -33.80
C ASP A 708 -14.17 21.36 -33.85
N MET A 709 -13.51 20.32 -34.38
CA MET A 709 -12.06 20.33 -34.58
C MET A 709 -11.62 21.37 -35.61
N ALA A 710 -12.38 21.54 -36.70
CA ALA A 710 -12.11 22.59 -37.68
C ALA A 710 -12.30 23.98 -37.07
N GLY A 711 -13.37 24.19 -36.28
CA GLY A 711 -13.63 25.44 -35.57
C GLY A 711 -12.53 25.77 -34.56
N LEU A 712 -12.04 24.78 -33.82
CA LEU A 712 -10.93 24.94 -32.88
C LEU A 712 -9.62 25.27 -33.61
N ALA A 713 -9.33 24.59 -34.73
CA ALA A 713 -8.18 24.88 -35.56
C ALA A 713 -8.23 26.31 -36.15
N ILE A 714 -9.36 26.73 -36.71
CA ILE A 714 -9.58 28.08 -37.23
C ILE A 714 -9.45 29.11 -36.10
N GLY A 715 -10.04 28.84 -34.94
CA GLY A 715 -9.95 29.70 -33.76
C GLY A 715 -8.51 29.89 -33.29
N MET A 716 -7.71 28.83 -33.27
CA MET A 716 -6.29 28.89 -32.90
C MET A 716 -5.44 29.63 -33.94
N ILE A 717 -5.77 29.54 -35.23
CA ILE A 717 -5.09 30.31 -36.29
C ILE A 717 -5.40 31.81 -36.14
N ILE A 718 -6.67 32.18 -35.90
CA ILE A 718 -7.06 33.59 -35.70
C ILE A 718 -6.40 34.13 -34.45
N LEU A 719 -6.44 33.39 -33.34
CA LEU A 719 -5.81 33.79 -32.08
C LEU A 719 -4.30 33.95 -32.25
N GLY A 720 -3.63 32.99 -32.88
CA GLY A 720 -2.21 33.06 -33.20
C GLY A 720 -1.87 34.25 -34.10
N GLY A 721 -2.71 34.53 -35.09
CA GLY A 721 -2.58 35.70 -35.97
C GLY A 721 -2.70 37.03 -35.21
N LEU A 722 -3.68 37.15 -34.30
CA LEU A 722 -3.87 38.35 -33.49
C LEU A 722 -2.70 38.57 -32.51
N VAL A 723 -2.22 37.51 -31.87
CA VAL A 723 -1.05 37.57 -30.98
C VAL A 723 0.21 37.94 -31.75
N GLY A 724 0.43 37.32 -32.92
CA GLY A 724 1.56 37.62 -33.80
C GLY A 724 1.53 39.07 -34.31
N TYR A 725 0.36 39.53 -34.77
CA TYR A 725 0.17 40.92 -35.18
C TYR A 725 0.43 41.90 -34.04
N GLY A 726 -0.09 41.62 -32.84
CA GLY A 726 0.18 42.42 -31.64
C GLY A 726 1.67 42.51 -31.32
N ALA A 727 2.38 41.38 -31.35
CA ALA A 727 3.83 41.35 -31.12
C ALA A 727 4.62 42.17 -32.15
N ILE A 728 4.27 42.04 -33.44
CA ILE A 728 4.89 42.81 -34.53
C ILE A 728 4.61 44.31 -34.38
N TYR A 729 3.36 44.69 -34.07
CA TYR A 729 2.97 46.07 -33.86
C TYR A 729 3.74 46.71 -32.70
N PHE A 730 3.86 46.04 -31.56
CA PHE A 730 4.63 46.54 -30.42
C PHE A 730 6.14 46.58 -30.70
N TYR A 731 6.67 45.64 -31.47
CA TYR A 731 8.07 45.64 -31.89
C TYR A 731 8.39 46.83 -32.81
N LEU A 732 7.56 47.06 -33.84
CA LEU A 732 7.71 48.16 -34.78
C LEU A 732 7.49 49.53 -34.14
N LYS A 733 6.61 49.63 -33.14
CA LYS A 733 6.40 50.89 -32.38
C LYS A 733 7.56 51.23 -31.44
N LYS A 734 8.41 50.24 -31.10
CA LYS A 734 9.56 50.42 -30.21
C LYS A 734 10.82 50.89 -30.96
N GLN A 735 10.91 50.62 -32.26
CA GLN A 735 11.89 51.25 -33.17
C GLN A 735 11.43 52.67 -33.52
#